data_AF-A0A0N1L8F1-F1
#
_entry.id   AF-A0A0N1L8F1-F1
#
_cell.length_a   1.000
_cell.length_b   1.000
_cell.length_c   1.000
_cell.angle_alpha   90.00
_cell.angle_beta   90.00
_cell.angle_gamma   90.00
#
_symmetry.space_group_name_H-M   'P 1'
#
loop_
_entity.id
_entity.type
_entity.pdbx_description
1 polymer ?
#
loop_
_entity_poly.entity_id
_entity_poly.type
_entity_poly.pdbx_seq_one_letter_code
_entity_poly.pdbx_strand_id
1 'polypeptide(L)'
;GRALGLSATGGSINLAGTTLNGGADGTRSSVLVTPPAAASVVTLGAVNARTLSIGAGTAATDVTIGSATLVNSFGLTLTSGDFNGRVTVTGGGITIAADAGSVTSTRLAASQAVTATGVTLDIDEARAGFGNPGSNFDTTLTATNDFTAETVTATGDIRLTSAAGNLVTTTALNAGDDVVLSAANGSITLGDNVTAGTTTAQGNLSATAESLVLGNDTLAASGFVNLTATAGSLAGSSGLVITSNSGNAVDAGVVRALGLSATGGSISLAGTTLNGGADGTRSSVLVTPPAAASVVTLGTVNARTLSIGAGTAATDVTIGSATLVDSFSLTLTSGDFAGAIDTDGSISITADTGDIETSALTAGGDLTLTATAGQITAAGLNAGDDILLDAATNIALTGSNRAGATDDQGDLTLISDQGMQLTGPGTIRASGAIALTGGAQTIALSGGIVLRSNEQAGGTSLADAGDIRAITINTGSQLLSATSSNLQGGLARQSRVFVNVPNAAAQESQLGTVRARGLVFTSAGQAAGTTAGSFRLVDGLLTESFSLTSLTNVQGVRIGRLETTAGSISITATNNISGLSPGAAGRLLTTLQGATFVAGGANSDLTLSGQTIQLGNSAAADPEASRAARNVSLEATQGIDIIGVTATAGTLDITAGTGGEAATATVIARNDVSGDGLRAGGTIDIQTPGAASVLGPVVAGGDYTVSARSLTLGSVAQSAAGAVSLTTTAGNLSGTAGLVLTSNSGNLADAGLVRALSLAATGGNIALAGTTLNGGANGTSSAVQVTTPAAAFAVTLGTVNARALTFAGNTATTDVTLGTATLIDDFTLTLTSGDFAGSITTDGSISITADTGEINAGALAADGSIGLTATVGNLDATTLTAGTDLSLTATAGDLGITGALSAGDDIALSAAAGSITLGGNVTAGTGNTQGDLTATAASLDLGNGTLAATGLVGLTSTAGSLAGSAGLVITSNSGNAVDAGVVRALNLSATGGSISLAGTTLNG
;
A
#
# COMPACT_ATOMS: atom_id res chain seq x y z
N GLY A 1 -1.88 2.01 101.97
CA GLY A 1 -1.10 0.76 101.78
C GLY A 1 -1.40 -0.25 102.86
N ARG A 2 -2.66 -0.61 103.05
CA ARG A 2 -3.02 -1.84 103.75
C ARG A 2 -3.59 -2.73 102.67
N ALA A 3 -2.81 -3.73 102.26
CA ALA A 3 -3.28 -4.72 101.32
C ALA A 3 -4.13 -5.73 102.09
N LEU A 4 -5.30 -6.08 101.56
CA LEU A 4 -6.03 -7.24 102.05
C LEU A 4 -5.36 -8.47 101.42
N GLY A 5 -4.50 -9.13 102.20
CA GLY A 5 -3.80 -10.34 101.80
C GLY A 5 -4.62 -11.59 102.16
N LEU A 6 -4.96 -12.41 101.18
CA LEU A 6 -5.63 -13.70 101.37
C LEU A 6 -4.67 -14.82 100.97
N SER A 7 -4.29 -15.68 101.91
CA SER A 7 -3.41 -16.83 101.66
C SER A 7 -3.95 -18.07 102.37
N ALA A 8 -3.96 -19.21 101.70
CA ALA A 8 -4.28 -20.50 102.31
C ALA A 8 -3.07 -21.44 102.17
N THR A 9 -2.74 -22.19 103.22
CA THR A 9 -1.61 -23.14 103.23
C THR A 9 -1.96 -24.52 102.65
N GLY A 10 -3.23 -24.75 102.27
CA GLY A 10 -3.68 -25.93 101.50
C GLY A 10 -5.19 -25.88 101.24
N GLY A 11 -5.62 -26.21 100.01
CA GLY A 11 -7.02 -26.21 99.58
C GLY A 11 -7.49 -24.93 98.86
N SER A 12 -8.81 -24.84 98.63
CA SER A 12 -9.50 -23.76 97.90
C SER A 12 -9.71 -22.50 98.76
N ILE A 13 -9.65 -21.30 98.17
CA ILE A 13 -10.11 -20.04 98.78
C ILE A 13 -11.52 -19.74 98.25
N ASN A 14 -12.58 -19.98 99.03
CA ASN A 14 -13.96 -19.68 98.60
C ASN A 14 -14.61 -18.60 99.49
N LEU A 15 -14.83 -17.44 98.89
CA LEU A 15 -15.43 -16.24 99.45
C LEU A 15 -16.63 -15.79 98.60
N ALA A 16 -17.33 -16.74 97.96
CA ALA A 16 -18.55 -16.46 97.19
C ALA A 16 -19.58 -15.66 98.02
N GLY A 17 -20.20 -14.66 97.40
CA GLY A 17 -21.21 -13.81 98.05
C GLY A 17 -20.67 -12.73 99.00
N THR A 18 -19.34 -12.62 99.18
CA THR A 18 -18.73 -11.57 100.01
C THR A 18 -18.28 -10.36 99.19
N THR A 19 -18.37 -9.14 99.76
CA THR A 19 -17.79 -7.94 99.12
C THR A 19 -16.47 -7.58 99.80
N LEU A 20 -15.35 -7.79 99.10
CA LEU A 20 -14.01 -7.38 99.51
C LEU A 20 -13.82 -5.90 99.15
N ASN A 21 -14.03 -5.03 100.14
CA ASN A 21 -13.97 -3.58 99.96
C ASN A 21 -12.68 -3.05 100.60
N GLY A 22 -11.77 -2.49 99.80
CA GLY A 22 -10.45 -2.04 100.25
C GLY A 22 -10.43 -0.83 101.19
N GLY A 23 -11.57 -0.29 101.61
CA GLY A 23 -11.68 0.85 102.53
C GLY A 23 -12.78 1.83 102.13
N ALA A 24 -13.15 2.74 103.04
CA ALA A 24 -14.34 3.59 102.96
C ALA A 24 -14.47 4.44 101.68
N ASP A 25 -13.34 4.78 101.05
CA ASP A 25 -13.31 5.68 99.88
C ASP A 25 -12.78 5.00 98.61
N GLY A 26 -12.60 3.67 98.60
CA GLY A 26 -12.20 2.88 97.42
C GLY A 26 -10.85 3.20 96.74
N THR A 27 -10.14 4.25 97.17
CA THR A 27 -9.05 4.87 96.39
C THR A 27 -7.63 4.45 96.79
N ARG A 28 -7.43 3.69 97.87
CA ARG A 28 -6.09 3.53 98.50
C ARG A 28 -5.58 2.11 98.81
N SER A 29 -6.26 1.04 98.40
CA SER A 29 -5.91 -0.32 98.84
C SER A 29 -5.88 -1.35 97.72
N SER A 30 -4.91 -2.26 97.78
CA SER A 30 -4.77 -3.42 96.89
C SER A 30 -5.28 -4.69 97.57
N VAL A 31 -5.76 -5.65 96.78
CA VAL A 31 -6.08 -7.00 97.22
C VAL A 31 -5.05 -7.92 96.58
N LEU A 32 -4.35 -8.71 97.40
CA LEU A 32 -3.39 -9.70 96.94
C LEU A 32 -3.86 -11.08 97.42
N VAL A 33 -4.07 -12.00 96.50
CA VAL A 33 -4.45 -13.38 96.81
C VAL A 33 -3.30 -14.30 96.43
N THR A 34 -2.81 -15.11 97.36
CA THR A 34 -1.71 -16.05 97.11
C THR A 34 -2.21 -17.49 97.33
N PRO A 35 -2.53 -18.25 96.26
CA PRO A 35 -3.02 -19.62 96.38
C PRO A 35 -1.92 -20.60 96.81
N PRO A 36 -2.25 -21.70 97.52
CA PRO A 36 -1.29 -22.76 97.86
C PRO A 36 -0.79 -23.53 96.62
N ALA A 37 0.42 -24.08 96.73
CA ALA A 37 1.23 -24.61 95.61
C ALA A 37 0.79 -25.93 94.97
N ALA A 38 -0.44 -26.41 95.17
CA ALA A 38 -0.98 -27.56 94.43
C ALA A 38 -2.52 -27.53 94.42
N ALA A 39 -3.11 -27.53 93.21
CA ALA A 39 -4.54 -27.60 92.87
C ALA A 39 -5.48 -26.80 93.81
N SER A 40 -5.66 -25.51 93.53
CA SER A 40 -6.52 -24.63 94.35
C SER A 40 -7.53 -23.83 93.53
N VAL A 41 -8.80 -23.92 93.91
CA VAL A 41 -9.91 -23.09 93.39
C VAL A 41 -10.00 -21.81 94.23
N VAL A 42 -10.01 -20.63 93.60
CA VAL A 42 -10.20 -19.32 94.24
C VAL A 42 -11.53 -18.73 93.80
N THR A 43 -12.56 -18.80 94.63
CA THR A 43 -13.82 -18.08 94.42
C THR A 43 -13.84 -16.80 95.26
N LEU A 44 -13.95 -15.62 94.68
CA LEU A 44 -14.14 -14.33 95.35
C LEU A 44 -15.55 -13.80 95.00
N GLY A 45 -16.19 -13.08 95.90
CA GLY A 45 -17.43 -12.35 95.58
C GLY A 45 -17.15 -11.03 94.84
N ALA A 46 -17.74 -9.91 95.29
CA ALA A 46 -17.47 -8.61 94.70
C ALA A 46 -16.15 -8.01 95.25
N VAL A 47 -15.28 -7.45 94.41
CA VAL A 47 -14.01 -6.84 94.83
C VAL A 47 -13.93 -5.38 94.40
N ASN A 48 -13.90 -4.44 95.33
CA ASN A 48 -13.68 -3.02 95.03
C ASN A 48 -12.31 -2.61 95.60
N ALA A 49 -11.33 -2.45 94.71
CA ALA A 49 -9.94 -2.20 95.08
C ALA A 49 -9.23 -1.27 94.08
N ARG A 50 -8.03 -0.77 94.41
CA ARG A 50 -7.19 -0.06 93.43
C ARG A 50 -6.50 -1.04 92.49
N THR A 51 -5.95 -2.11 93.06
CA THR A 51 -5.30 -3.18 92.33
C THR A 51 -5.74 -4.51 92.92
N LEU A 52 -6.06 -5.49 92.08
CA LEU A 52 -6.26 -6.87 92.50
C LEU A 52 -5.21 -7.72 91.80
N SER A 53 -4.40 -8.42 92.58
CA SER A 53 -3.40 -9.36 92.08
C SER A 53 -3.67 -10.74 92.68
N ILE A 54 -3.75 -11.78 91.86
CA ILE A 54 -3.91 -13.16 92.29
C ILE A 54 -2.69 -13.95 91.79
N GLY A 55 -1.86 -14.39 92.74
CA GLY A 55 -0.84 -15.40 92.57
C GLY A 55 0.41 -14.96 91.79
N ALA A 56 1.27 -14.16 92.41
CA ALA A 56 2.69 -14.13 92.06
C ALA A 56 3.39 -15.31 92.76
N GLY A 57 3.55 -16.44 92.07
CA GLY A 57 4.51 -17.50 92.45
C GLY A 57 3.96 -18.86 92.86
N THR A 58 2.65 -19.06 93.05
CA THR A 58 2.05 -20.39 93.31
C THR A 58 0.63 -20.49 92.73
N ALA A 59 0.42 -21.51 91.89
CA ALA A 59 -0.67 -21.72 90.93
C ALA A 59 -2.08 -21.87 91.52
N ALA A 60 -3.03 -20.99 91.12
CA ALA A 60 -4.45 -21.32 91.18
C ALA A 60 -4.85 -22.15 89.95
N THR A 61 -5.70 -23.15 90.16
CA THR A 61 -6.26 -23.99 89.09
C THR A 61 -7.63 -23.52 88.62
N ASP A 62 -8.45 -22.86 89.42
CA ASP A 62 -9.67 -22.20 88.93
C ASP A 62 -9.87 -20.91 89.73
N VAL A 63 -10.30 -19.81 89.10
CA VAL A 63 -10.54 -18.54 89.80
C VAL A 63 -11.89 -17.96 89.39
N THR A 64 -12.87 -17.99 90.27
CA THR A 64 -14.18 -17.35 90.05
C THR A 64 -14.26 -16.01 90.80
N ILE A 65 -14.60 -14.89 90.17
CA ILE A 65 -14.82 -13.60 90.84
C ILE A 65 -16.22 -13.09 90.50
N GLY A 66 -17.06 -12.85 91.50
CA GLY A 66 -18.42 -12.33 91.26
C GLY A 66 -18.43 -11.01 90.47
N SER A 67 -17.73 -9.98 90.95
CA SER A 67 -17.49 -8.74 90.19
C SER A 67 -16.38 -7.90 90.80
N ALA A 68 -15.35 -7.51 90.06
CA ALA A 68 -14.32 -6.59 90.52
C ALA A 68 -14.44 -5.21 89.86
N THR A 69 -14.41 -4.12 90.64
CA THR A 69 -14.21 -2.75 90.14
C THR A 69 -12.87 -2.26 90.63
N LEU A 70 -11.94 -2.02 89.72
CA LEU A 70 -10.55 -1.71 89.98
C LEU A 70 -10.17 -0.35 89.43
N VAL A 71 -9.40 0.43 90.18
CA VAL A 71 -9.01 1.79 89.74
C VAL A 71 -7.74 1.78 88.88
N ASN A 72 -6.78 0.90 89.16
CA ASN A 72 -5.47 0.90 88.50
C ASN A 72 -5.18 -0.39 87.74
N SER A 73 -5.14 -1.56 88.38
CA SER A 73 -4.67 -2.75 87.66
C SER A 73 -5.26 -4.06 88.15
N PHE A 74 -5.38 -5.00 87.22
CA PHE A 74 -5.70 -6.40 87.51
C PHE A 74 -4.54 -7.25 87.05
N GLY A 75 -4.00 -8.08 87.94
CA GLY A 75 -2.97 -9.07 87.62
C GLY A 75 -3.47 -10.46 87.98
N LEU A 76 -3.58 -11.36 87.02
CA LEU A 76 -3.93 -12.76 87.26
C LEU A 76 -2.88 -13.66 86.63
N THR A 77 -2.35 -14.59 87.40
CA THR A 77 -1.53 -15.68 86.85
C THR A 77 -2.20 -17.02 87.11
N LEU A 78 -2.62 -17.69 86.03
CA LEU A 78 -3.16 -19.06 86.07
C LEU A 78 -2.13 -20.03 85.53
N THR A 79 -2.10 -21.23 86.09
CA THR A 79 -1.13 -22.26 85.66
C THR A 79 -1.85 -23.49 85.12
N SER A 80 -3.15 -23.64 85.44
CA SER A 80 -4.15 -24.46 84.73
C SER A 80 -5.57 -24.04 85.15
N GLY A 81 -6.62 -24.51 84.44
CA GLY A 81 -8.08 -24.32 84.67
C GLY A 81 -8.66 -22.89 84.55
N ASP A 82 -9.90 -22.68 85.04
CA ASP A 82 -10.83 -21.66 84.52
C ASP A 82 -10.89 -20.35 85.33
N PHE A 83 -10.77 -19.19 84.67
CA PHE A 83 -11.21 -17.90 85.25
C PHE A 83 -12.65 -17.58 84.86
N ASN A 84 -13.52 -17.29 85.84
CA ASN A 84 -14.88 -16.85 85.60
C ASN A 84 -15.21 -15.62 86.45
N GLY A 85 -15.26 -14.43 85.86
CA GLY A 85 -15.65 -13.24 86.60
C GLY A 85 -15.73 -11.96 85.80
N ARG A 86 -16.40 -10.95 86.35
CA ARG A 86 -16.50 -9.62 85.73
C ARG A 86 -15.47 -8.67 86.34
N VAL A 87 -14.55 -8.11 85.55
CA VAL A 87 -13.56 -7.13 86.04
C VAL A 87 -13.69 -5.83 85.26
N THR A 88 -13.91 -4.72 85.96
CA THR A 88 -13.91 -3.36 85.39
C THR A 88 -12.67 -2.63 85.88
N VAL A 89 -11.81 -2.13 84.99
CA VAL A 89 -10.62 -1.34 85.37
C VAL A 89 -10.72 0.06 84.78
N THR A 90 -10.67 1.10 85.62
CA THR A 90 -10.94 2.49 85.20
C THR A 90 -9.70 3.34 84.88
N GLY A 91 -8.49 2.88 85.23
CA GLY A 91 -7.28 3.72 85.15
C GLY A 91 -5.93 2.98 85.04
N GLY A 92 -5.88 1.74 84.56
CA GLY A 92 -4.62 1.10 84.18
C GLY A 92 -4.76 -0.34 83.66
N GLY A 93 -3.63 -1.04 83.53
CA GLY A 93 -3.52 -2.27 82.75
C GLY A 93 -4.16 -3.51 83.38
N ILE A 94 -4.64 -4.39 82.51
CA ILE A 94 -5.09 -5.74 82.84
C ILE A 94 -4.01 -6.69 82.30
N THR A 95 -3.37 -7.45 83.18
CA THR A 95 -2.38 -8.45 82.81
C THR A 95 -2.88 -9.81 83.27
N ILE A 96 -3.17 -10.69 82.32
CA ILE A 96 -3.56 -12.09 82.59
C ILE A 96 -2.49 -12.96 81.92
N ALA A 97 -1.76 -13.75 82.71
CA ALA A 97 -0.80 -14.73 82.21
C ALA A 97 -1.30 -16.13 82.58
N ALA A 98 -1.72 -16.92 81.59
CA ALA A 98 -2.21 -18.28 81.82
C ALA A 98 -1.34 -19.27 81.04
N ASP A 99 -0.63 -20.18 81.73
CA ASP A 99 0.31 -21.11 81.08
C ASP A 99 -0.33 -22.45 80.63
N ALA A 100 -1.56 -22.81 81.08
CA ALA A 100 -2.26 -24.03 80.63
C ALA A 100 -3.76 -24.15 81.06
N GLY A 101 -4.57 -23.09 81.00
CA GLY A 101 -5.99 -23.11 81.44
C GLY A 101 -6.92 -22.24 80.61
N SER A 102 -8.20 -22.64 80.49
CA SER A 102 -9.20 -21.92 79.68
C SER A 102 -9.70 -20.67 80.42
N VAL A 103 -10.10 -19.63 79.69
CA VAL A 103 -10.76 -18.46 80.28
C VAL A 103 -12.20 -18.44 79.80
N THR A 104 -13.04 -19.30 80.37
CA THR A 104 -14.48 -19.33 80.05
C THR A 104 -15.17 -18.05 80.48
N SER A 105 -15.57 -17.20 79.52
CA SER A 105 -16.42 -16.02 79.69
C SER A 105 -15.86 -14.94 80.62
N THR A 106 -14.96 -14.10 80.09
CA THR A 106 -14.56 -12.84 80.77
C THR A 106 -14.99 -11.63 79.97
N ARG A 107 -15.93 -10.83 80.50
CA ARG A 107 -16.18 -9.45 80.01
C ARG A 107 -15.19 -8.51 80.70
N LEU A 108 -14.10 -8.18 80.01
CA LEU A 108 -13.17 -7.12 80.40
C LEU A 108 -13.68 -5.79 79.82
N ALA A 109 -14.17 -4.91 80.68
CA ALA A 109 -14.64 -3.58 80.28
C ALA A 109 -13.67 -2.52 80.84
N ALA A 110 -12.94 -1.83 79.97
CA ALA A 110 -12.10 -0.70 80.31
C ALA A 110 -12.72 0.59 79.77
N SER A 111 -12.84 1.61 80.63
CA SER A 111 -13.48 2.89 80.27
C SER A 111 -12.53 3.92 79.64
N GLN A 112 -11.24 3.60 79.48
CA GLN A 112 -10.21 4.45 78.87
C GLN A 112 -9.28 3.60 77.97
N ALA A 113 -8.51 4.25 77.08
CA ALA A 113 -7.67 3.58 76.06
C ALA A 113 -6.88 2.39 76.64
N VAL A 114 -7.07 1.22 76.04
CA VAL A 114 -6.37 -0.01 76.45
C VAL A 114 -5.18 -0.20 75.51
N THR A 115 -3.99 0.09 76.02
CA THR A 115 -2.74 -0.37 75.41
C THR A 115 -2.41 -1.71 76.05
N ALA A 116 -2.84 -2.81 75.41
CA ALA A 116 -2.49 -4.16 75.82
C ALA A 116 -1.18 -4.54 75.13
N THR A 117 -0.04 -4.23 75.76
CA THR A 117 1.27 -4.70 75.31
C THR A 117 1.57 -6.07 75.91
N GLY A 118 1.98 -7.03 75.06
CA GLY A 118 2.35 -8.38 75.48
C GLY A 118 1.20 -9.30 75.98
N VAL A 119 -0.04 -9.10 75.53
CA VAL A 119 -1.13 -10.06 75.82
C VAL A 119 -1.05 -11.23 74.85
N THR A 120 -0.30 -12.27 75.19
CA THR A 120 -0.43 -13.56 74.50
C THR A 120 -1.63 -14.28 75.11
N LEU A 121 -2.77 -14.26 74.43
CA LEU A 121 -3.81 -15.26 74.67
C LEU A 121 -3.35 -16.51 73.92
N ASP A 122 -2.91 -17.53 74.65
CA ASP A 122 -2.63 -18.85 74.10
C ASP A 122 -3.71 -19.79 74.65
N ILE A 123 -4.76 -20.00 73.87
CA ILE A 123 -5.84 -20.91 74.22
C ILE A 123 -5.55 -22.16 73.38
N ASP A 124 -5.09 -23.25 73.98
CA ASP A 124 -4.78 -24.52 73.28
C ASP A 124 -5.98 -25.48 73.37
N GLU A 125 -6.75 -25.61 72.28
CA GLU A 125 -7.90 -26.53 72.20
C GLU A 125 -7.49 -28.02 72.28
N ALA A 126 -6.27 -28.37 71.83
CA ALA A 126 -5.84 -29.77 71.73
C ALA A 126 -5.68 -30.45 73.11
N ARG A 127 -5.55 -29.66 74.18
CA ARG A 127 -5.44 -30.16 75.57
C ARG A 127 -6.75 -30.09 76.37
N ALA A 128 -7.80 -29.47 75.83
CA ALA A 128 -9.11 -29.36 76.49
C ALA A 128 -9.99 -30.63 76.38
N GLY A 129 -9.58 -31.63 75.59
CA GLY A 129 -10.25 -32.94 75.53
C GLY A 129 -11.60 -32.97 74.79
N PHE A 130 -11.97 -31.91 74.08
CA PHE A 130 -13.19 -31.86 73.26
C PHE A 130 -12.84 -31.89 71.78
N GLY A 131 -12.74 -33.10 71.22
CA GLY A 131 -12.53 -33.32 69.78
C GLY A 131 -13.77 -33.08 68.93
N ASN A 132 -14.53 -31.99 69.17
CA ASN A 132 -15.69 -31.65 68.36
C ASN A 132 -15.57 -30.19 67.88
N PRO A 133 -15.35 -29.94 66.58
CA PRO A 133 -15.36 -28.57 66.03
C PRO A 133 -16.75 -27.94 66.28
N GLY A 134 -16.78 -26.76 66.91
CA GLY A 134 -18.01 -26.05 67.29
C GLY A 134 -18.21 -25.78 68.79
N SER A 135 -17.14 -25.68 69.60
CA SER A 135 -17.25 -25.24 71.00
C SER A 135 -17.06 -23.71 71.11
N ASN A 136 -18.10 -23.00 71.55
CA ASN A 136 -18.19 -21.52 71.60
C ASN A 136 -17.23 -20.86 72.62
N PHE A 137 -15.94 -20.87 72.36
CA PHE A 137 -14.98 -20.05 73.10
C PHE A 137 -14.82 -18.67 72.45
N ASP A 138 -15.62 -17.72 72.92
CA ASP A 138 -15.64 -16.33 72.47
C ASP A 138 -14.67 -15.46 73.28
N THR A 139 -13.51 -15.10 72.72
CA THR A 139 -12.74 -13.99 73.30
C THR A 139 -13.33 -12.67 72.82
N THR A 140 -14.22 -12.07 73.63
CA THR A 140 -14.76 -10.73 73.36
C THR A 140 -14.02 -9.66 74.15
N LEU A 141 -13.24 -8.80 73.49
CA LEU A 141 -12.68 -7.58 74.07
C LEU A 141 -13.45 -6.36 73.56
N THR A 142 -14.04 -5.59 74.49
CA THR A 142 -14.75 -4.36 74.16
C THR A 142 -14.08 -3.16 74.83
N ALA A 143 -13.66 -2.19 74.02
CA ALA A 143 -13.18 -0.89 74.49
C ALA A 143 -14.17 0.21 74.12
N THR A 144 -14.33 1.21 74.99
CA THR A 144 -15.17 2.38 74.68
C THR A 144 -14.46 3.35 73.72
N ASN A 145 -13.13 3.46 73.80
CA ASN A 145 -12.30 4.37 73.01
C ASN A 145 -11.29 3.58 72.15
N ASP A 146 -10.13 4.17 71.85
CA ASP A 146 -9.07 3.51 71.08
C ASP A 146 -8.60 2.20 71.73
N PHE A 147 -8.44 1.19 70.89
CA PHE A 147 -7.95 -0.14 71.25
C PHE A 147 -6.75 -0.48 70.39
N THR A 148 -5.60 -0.75 71.03
CA THR A 148 -4.40 -1.22 70.34
C THR A 148 -4.07 -2.64 70.81
N ALA A 149 -4.15 -3.61 69.89
CA ALA A 149 -3.75 -5.00 70.12
C ALA A 149 -2.39 -5.29 69.49
N GLU A 150 -1.46 -5.80 70.32
CA GLU A 150 -0.08 -6.09 69.93
C GLU A 150 0.24 -7.59 69.79
N THR A 151 -0.68 -8.52 70.04
CA THR A 151 -0.71 -9.91 69.53
C THR A 151 -2.02 -10.52 70.04
N VAL A 152 -2.83 -11.17 69.20
CA VAL A 152 -3.97 -11.96 69.70
C VAL A 152 -3.99 -13.28 68.94
N THR A 153 -3.69 -14.36 69.64
CA THR A 153 -3.91 -15.71 69.15
C THR A 153 -5.10 -16.29 69.92
N ALA A 154 -5.95 -17.07 69.27
CA ALA A 154 -7.01 -17.82 69.92
C ALA A 154 -7.27 -19.09 69.11
N THR A 155 -7.56 -20.21 69.76
CA THR A 155 -8.05 -21.42 69.05
C THR A 155 -9.53 -21.35 68.72
N GLY A 156 -10.30 -20.46 69.37
CA GLY A 156 -11.70 -20.16 69.04
C GLY A 156 -11.85 -18.83 68.32
N ASP A 157 -12.96 -18.13 68.61
CA ASP A 157 -13.30 -16.85 68.00
C ASP A 157 -12.52 -15.67 68.62
N ILE A 158 -12.10 -14.72 67.78
CA ILE A 158 -11.61 -13.40 68.18
C ILE A 158 -12.71 -12.36 67.89
N ARG A 159 -13.29 -11.74 68.92
CA ARG A 159 -14.22 -10.60 68.79
C ARG A 159 -13.62 -9.34 69.40
N LEU A 160 -13.21 -8.37 68.57
CA LEU A 160 -12.68 -7.07 69.00
C LEU A 160 -13.65 -5.94 68.64
N THR A 161 -14.13 -5.21 69.64
CA THR A 161 -15.08 -4.12 69.44
C THR A 161 -14.61 -2.82 70.08
N SER A 162 -14.51 -1.74 69.29
CA SER A 162 -14.43 -0.35 69.78
C SER A 162 -15.75 0.38 69.52
N ALA A 163 -16.36 0.95 70.56
CA ALA A 163 -17.66 1.61 70.44
C ALA A 163 -17.57 3.05 69.90
N ALA A 164 -16.49 3.79 70.23
CA ALA A 164 -16.33 5.20 69.89
C ALA A 164 -14.89 5.61 69.50
N GLY A 165 -13.96 4.67 69.32
CA GLY A 165 -12.58 4.95 68.95
C GLY A 165 -12.04 4.04 67.85
N ASN A 166 -10.74 4.17 67.59
CA ASN A 166 -10.03 3.38 66.58
C ASN A 166 -9.64 2.00 67.12
N LEU A 167 -9.68 1.00 66.26
CA LEU A 167 -9.16 -0.34 66.53
C LEU A 167 -7.88 -0.52 65.71
N VAL A 168 -6.73 -0.51 66.36
CA VAL A 168 -5.42 -0.71 65.72
C VAL A 168 -4.87 -2.06 66.14
N THR A 169 -4.53 -2.92 65.18
CA THR A 169 -3.72 -4.12 65.46
C THR A 169 -2.34 -3.89 64.86
N THR A 170 -1.27 -4.14 65.61
CA THR A 170 0.10 -3.92 65.12
C THR A 170 0.84 -5.23 64.82
N THR A 171 0.15 -6.36 64.99
CA THR A 171 0.69 -7.73 64.94
C THR A 171 -0.40 -8.72 64.55
N ALA A 172 -0.01 -9.93 64.19
CA ALA A 172 -0.92 -10.93 63.68
C ALA A 172 -2.10 -11.28 64.63
N LEU A 173 -3.28 -11.41 64.04
CA LEU A 173 -4.48 -12.00 64.66
C LEU A 173 -4.67 -13.41 64.10
N ASN A 174 -4.55 -14.44 64.92
CA ASN A 174 -4.75 -15.83 64.47
C ASN A 174 -5.86 -16.47 65.30
N ALA A 175 -7.07 -16.58 64.74
CA ALA A 175 -8.21 -17.28 65.33
C ALA A 175 -8.32 -18.70 64.74
N GLY A 176 -8.70 -19.67 65.55
CA GLY A 176 -8.98 -21.02 65.07
C GLY A 176 -10.37 -21.18 64.44
N ASP A 177 -11.30 -20.25 64.73
CA ASP A 177 -12.61 -20.08 64.09
C ASP A 177 -12.80 -18.63 63.58
N ASP A 178 -13.76 -17.84 64.06
CA ASP A 178 -14.12 -16.54 63.48
C ASP A 178 -13.26 -15.37 64.00
N VAL A 179 -13.01 -14.37 63.16
CA VAL A 179 -12.52 -13.04 63.56
C VAL A 179 -13.60 -12.00 63.27
N VAL A 180 -14.13 -11.36 64.31
CA VAL A 180 -15.10 -10.26 64.20
C VAL A 180 -14.50 -8.98 64.76
N LEU A 181 -14.30 -7.98 63.90
CA LEU A 181 -13.78 -6.66 64.24
C LEU A 181 -14.86 -5.61 64.03
N SER A 182 -15.08 -4.73 65.02
CA SER A 182 -16.10 -3.69 64.92
C SER A 182 -15.61 -2.36 65.51
N ALA A 183 -15.61 -1.28 64.73
CA ALA A 183 -15.36 0.10 65.18
C ALA A 183 -16.48 1.04 64.68
N ALA A 184 -17.61 1.05 65.39
CA ALA A 184 -18.87 1.61 64.86
C ALA A 184 -18.80 3.10 64.45
N ASN A 185 -17.95 3.89 65.10
CA ASN A 185 -17.74 5.32 64.86
C ASN A 185 -16.25 5.66 64.76
N GLY A 186 -15.42 4.71 64.32
CA GLY A 186 -13.97 4.87 64.29
C GLY A 186 -13.33 4.06 63.16
N SER A 187 -12.01 4.16 63.04
CA SER A 187 -11.27 3.40 62.04
C SER A 187 -10.77 2.06 62.56
N ILE A 188 -10.75 1.04 61.72
CA ILE A 188 -9.97 -0.18 61.97
C ILE A 188 -8.68 -0.07 61.14
N THR A 189 -7.52 -0.20 61.78
CA THR A 189 -6.22 -0.29 61.13
C THR A 189 -5.60 -1.66 61.44
N LEU A 190 -5.43 -2.50 60.43
CA LEU A 190 -4.76 -3.79 60.56
C LEU A 190 -3.30 -3.63 60.16
N GLY A 191 -2.35 -3.85 61.06
CA GLY A 191 -0.92 -3.63 60.83
C GLY A 191 -0.12 -4.88 60.50
N ASP A 192 -0.73 -6.07 60.52
CA ASP A 192 -0.11 -7.38 60.26
C ASP A 192 -1.20 -8.40 59.87
N ASN A 193 -0.82 -9.67 59.66
CA ASN A 193 -1.65 -10.78 59.19
C ASN A 193 -2.90 -11.02 60.07
N VAL A 194 -4.06 -11.26 59.45
CA VAL A 194 -5.26 -11.74 60.13
C VAL A 194 -5.66 -13.08 59.51
N THR A 195 -5.62 -14.15 60.29
CA THR A 195 -6.06 -15.48 59.89
C THR A 195 -7.26 -15.89 60.72
N ALA A 196 -8.39 -16.16 60.07
CA ALA A 196 -9.58 -16.76 60.67
C ALA A 196 -9.71 -18.22 60.20
N GLY A 197 -9.79 -19.14 61.13
CA GLY A 197 -9.95 -20.56 60.84
C GLY A 197 -8.65 -21.33 60.70
N THR A 198 -8.76 -22.65 60.79
CA THR A 198 -7.66 -23.61 60.57
C THR A 198 -7.85 -24.39 59.27
N THR A 199 -6.94 -25.33 58.97
CA THR A 199 -7.13 -26.28 57.85
C THR A 199 -8.35 -27.21 58.04
N THR A 200 -8.91 -27.28 59.25
CA THR A 200 -10.00 -28.20 59.62
C THR A 200 -11.29 -27.51 60.06
N ALA A 201 -11.26 -26.22 60.42
CA ALA A 201 -12.40 -25.46 60.91
C ALA A 201 -12.66 -24.22 60.03
N GLN A 202 -13.93 -23.93 59.72
CA GLN A 202 -14.35 -22.83 58.87
C GLN A 202 -14.45 -21.54 59.70
N GLY A 203 -13.49 -20.64 59.55
CA GLY A 203 -13.46 -19.35 60.23
C GLY A 203 -13.78 -18.19 59.30
N ASN A 204 -14.73 -17.35 59.68
CA ASN A 204 -15.11 -16.15 58.95
C ASN A 204 -14.37 -14.93 59.50
N LEU A 205 -13.95 -14.03 58.63
CA LEU A 205 -13.44 -12.71 58.99
C LEU A 205 -14.50 -11.65 58.67
N SER A 206 -15.03 -10.97 59.67
CA SER A 206 -15.95 -9.85 59.50
C SER A 206 -15.38 -8.58 60.13
N ALA A 207 -15.16 -7.53 59.35
CA ALA A 207 -14.73 -6.23 59.85
C ALA A 207 -15.75 -5.14 59.48
N THR A 208 -16.26 -4.40 60.47
CA THR A 208 -17.18 -3.27 60.25
C THR A 208 -16.67 -2.02 60.93
N ALA A 209 -16.41 -0.96 60.18
CA ALA A 209 -15.84 0.29 60.69
C ALA A 209 -16.43 1.51 59.99
N GLU A 210 -16.23 2.71 60.53
CA GLU A 210 -16.43 3.93 59.76
C GLU A 210 -15.46 3.97 58.58
N SER A 211 -14.16 3.74 58.84
CA SER A 211 -13.10 3.61 57.84
C SER A 211 -12.26 2.35 58.13
N LEU A 212 -11.86 1.62 57.11
CA LEU A 212 -11.09 0.38 57.27
C LEU A 212 -9.79 0.49 56.48
N VAL A 213 -8.67 0.50 57.19
CA VAL A 213 -7.31 0.53 56.65
C VAL A 213 -6.66 -0.82 56.87
N LEU A 214 -6.44 -1.54 55.78
CA LEU A 214 -5.81 -2.85 55.75
C LEU A 214 -4.31 -2.67 55.49
N GLY A 215 -3.48 -3.28 56.33
CA GLY A 215 -2.02 -3.25 56.25
C GLY A 215 -1.47 -4.01 55.05
N ASN A 216 -0.18 -4.35 55.09
CA ASN A 216 0.60 -4.83 53.94
C ASN A 216 0.72 -6.36 53.89
N ASP A 217 -0.03 -7.07 54.72
CA ASP A 217 0.15 -8.51 54.95
C ASP A 217 -1.08 -9.34 54.53
N THR A 218 -1.32 -10.52 55.11
CA THR A 218 -2.36 -11.45 54.67
C THR A 218 -3.62 -11.35 55.52
N LEU A 219 -4.79 -11.13 54.91
CA LEU A 219 -6.12 -11.37 55.51
C LEU A 219 -6.65 -12.71 54.99
N ALA A 220 -6.48 -13.79 55.73
CA ALA A 220 -6.99 -15.11 55.35
C ALA A 220 -8.19 -15.52 56.21
N ALA A 221 -9.20 -16.13 55.60
CA ALA A 221 -10.30 -16.79 56.30
C ALA A 221 -10.58 -18.14 55.63
N SER A 222 -10.68 -19.25 56.37
CA SER A 222 -11.13 -20.53 55.79
C SER A 222 -12.62 -20.52 55.43
N GLY A 223 -13.38 -19.56 55.94
CA GLY A 223 -14.76 -19.22 55.58
C GLY A 223 -14.85 -17.91 54.79
N PHE A 224 -15.85 -17.08 55.12
CA PHE A 224 -16.14 -15.82 54.44
C PHE A 224 -15.27 -14.68 54.95
N VAL A 225 -14.86 -13.79 54.04
CA VAL A 225 -14.32 -12.48 54.42
C VAL A 225 -15.37 -11.42 54.08
N ASN A 226 -15.84 -10.66 55.06
CA ASN A 226 -16.78 -9.54 54.87
C ASN A 226 -16.21 -8.26 55.46
N LEU A 227 -15.85 -7.30 54.61
CA LEU A 227 -15.28 -6.01 55.00
C LEU A 227 -16.28 -4.91 54.67
N THR A 228 -16.74 -4.20 55.69
CA THR A 228 -17.76 -3.14 55.56
C THR A 228 -17.25 -1.82 56.13
N ALA A 229 -17.12 -0.80 55.28
CA ALA A 229 -16.91 0.59 55.68
C ALA A 229 -18.26 1.34 55.65
N THR A 230 -18.72 1.89 56.77
CA THR A 230 -20.08 2.44 56.91
C THR A 230 -20.19 3.92 56.49
N ALA A 231 -19.09 4.69 56.51
CA ALA A 231 -19.13 6.10 56.10
C ALA A 231 -17.86 6.60 55.39
N GLY A 232 -16.70 6.03 55.71
CA GLY A 232 -15.39 6.32 55.13
C GLY A 232 -14.92 5.23 54.15
N SER A 233 -13.63 5.29 53.78
CA SER A 233 -13.07 4.41 52.76
C SER A 233 -12.67 3.03 53.30
N LEU A 234 -12.73 2.03 52.42
CA LEU A 234 -12.04 0.76 52.57
C LEU A 234 -10.71 0.86 51.83
N ALA A 235 -9.60 1.04 52.53
CA ALA A 235 -8.27 1.20 51.96
C ALA A 235 -7.38 0.00 52.30
N GLY A 236 -6.59 -0.47 51.33
CA GLY A 236 -5.57 -1.49 51.52
C GLY A 236 -4.22 -1.00 51.04
N SER A 237 -3.15 -1.44 51.70
CA SER A 237 -1.80 -1.14 51.26
C SER A 237 -1.30 -2.17 50.23
N SER A 238 -0.33 -1.76 49.40
CA SER A 238 0.25 -2.63 48.39
C SER A 238 0.87 -3.88 49.04
N GLY A 239 0.63 -5.06 48.47
CA GLY A 239 1.10 -6.34 49.00
C GLY A 239 0.09 -7.08 49.88
N LEU A 240 -1.02 -6.43 50.25
CA LEU A 240 -2.09 -7.08 51.00
C LEU A 240 -2.66 -8.28 50.23
N VAL A 241 -2.79 -9.44 50.87
CA VAL A 241 -3.45 -10.61 50.28
C VAL A 241 -4.71 -10.95 51.09
N ILE A 242 -5.89 -10.74 50.52
CA ILE A 242 -7.17 -11.15 51.10
C ILE A 242 -7.58 -12.49 50.52
N THR A 243 -7.57 -13.55 51.31
CA THR A 243 -7.94 -14.91 50.89
C THR A 243 -9.16 -15.38 51.66
N SER A 244 -10.26 -15.66 50.98
CA SER A 244 -11.34 -16.52 51.50
C SER A 244 -11.11 -17.93 51.00
N ASN A 245 -11.28 -18.95 51.84
CA ASN A 245 -11.00 -20.35 51.52
C ASN A 245 -12.26 -21.23 51.72
N SER A 246 -13.45 -20.68 51.47
CA SER A 246 -14.75 -21.34 51.68
C SER A 246 -15.03 -22.61 50.83
N GLY A 247 -14.04 -23.10 50.07
CA GLY A 247 -14.17 -24.14 49.04
C GLY A 247 -14.45 -25.57 49.50
N ASN A 248 -14.72 -25.82 50.80
CA ASN A 248 -14.93 -27.17 51.35
C ASN A 248 -16.28 -27.42 52.05
N ALA A 249 -17.18 -26.43 52.16
CA ALA A 249 -18.50 -26.61 52.77
C ALA A 249 -19.62 -26.56 51.73
N VAL A 250 -20.29 -27.70 51.59
CA VAL A 250 -21.32 -28.04 50.63
C VAL A 250 -22.66 -27.42 51.05
N ASP A 251 -22.86 -26.12 50.84
CA ASP A 251 -24.21 -25.53 50.88
C ASP A 251 -24.51 -24.81 49.57
N ALA A 252 -25.34 -25.45 48.73
CA ALA A 252 -25.51 -25.20 47.31
C ALA A 252 -26.22 -23.87 46.94
N GLY A 253 -26.13 -22.84 47.78
CA GLY A 253 -26.85 -21.57 47.60
C GLY A 253 -26.12 -20.29 47.99
N VAL A 254 -25.03 -20.34 48.76
CA VAL A 254 -24.31 -19.12 49.22
C VAL A 254 -22.96 -19.01 48.53
N VAL A 255 -22.98 -18.53 47.28
CA VAL A 255 -21.80 -18.28 46.45
C VAL A 255 -21.18 -16.93 46.81
N ARG A 256 -20.70 -16.70 48.05
CA ARG A 256 -20.12 -15.39 48.45
C ARG A 256 -18.88 -15.54 49.29
N ALA A 257 -17.70 -15.69 48.69
CA ALA A 257 -16.47 -15.93 49.44
C ALA A 257 -15.86 -14.65 50.04
N LEU A 258 -15.83 -13.56 49.26
CA LEU A 258 -15.32 -12.25 49.69
C LEU A 258 -16.36 -11.16 49.42
N GLY A 259 -16.84 -10.52 50.48
CA GLY A 259 -17.71 -9.35 50.45
C GLY A 259 -16.95 -8.08 50.81
N LEU A 260 -16.94 -7.10 49.89
CA LEU A 260 -16.42 -5.75 50.12
C LEU A 260 -17.58 -4.78 50.00
N SER A 261 -17.86 -4.00 51.05
CA SER A 261 -18.93 -3.01 51.04
C SER A 261 -18.42 -1.70 51.59
N ALA A 262 -18.71 -0.59 50.91
CA ALA A 262 -18.57 0.74 51.47
C ALA A 262 -19.91 1.47 51.29
N THR A 263 -20.44 2.08 52.35
CA THR A 263 -21.71 2.85 52.29
C THR A 263 -21.45 4.35 52.08
N GLY A 264 -20.25 4.83 52.44
CA GLY A 264 -19.68 6.12 52.02
C GLY A 264 -18.21 5.94 51.60
N GLY A 265 -17.57 6.99 51.06
CA GLY A 265 -16.14 6.97 50.71
C GLY A 265 -15.77 6.20 49.43
N SER A 266 -14.55 5.64 49.38
CA SER A 266 -14.00 4.86 48.27
C SER A 266 -13.57 3.46 48.71
N ILE A 267 -13.55 2.50 47.78
CA ILE A 267 -12.90 1.20 47.99
C ILE A 267 -11.56 1.30 47.25
N SER A 268 -10.44 1.43 47.96
CA SER A 268 -9.10 1.57 47.39
C SER A 268 -8.19 0.44 47.86
N LEU A 269 -8.23 -0.66 47.12
CA LEU A 269 -7.44 -1.87 47.32
C LEU A 269 -6.37 -2.01 46.21
N ALA A 270 -5.78 -0.90 45.79
CA ALA A 270 -4.72 -0.89 44.79
C ALA A 270 -3.50 -1.70 45.26
N GLY A 271 -2.97 -2.57 44.40
CA GLY A 271 -1.80 -3.40 44.73
C GLY A 271 -2.08 -4.54 45.72
N THR A 272 -3.35 -4.81 46.04
CA THR A 272 -3.76 -5.96 46.86
C THR A 272 -4.02 -7.18 45.99
N THR A 273 -4.10 -8.38 46.57
CA THR A 273 -4.55 -9.62 45.91
C THR A 273 -5.80 -10.14 46.62
N LEU A 274 -6.91 -10.27 45.91
CA LEU A 274 -8.20 -10.75 46.38
C LEU A 274 -8.42 -12.17 45.87
N ASN A 275 -8.09 -13.17 46.67
CA ASN A 275 -8.32 -14.58 46.37
C ASN A 275 -9.68 -15.00 46.94
N GLY A 276 -10.63 -15.32 46.07
CA GLY A 276 -11.90 -15.90 46.48
C GLY A 276 -11.76 -17.31 47.06
N GLY A 277 -10.69 -18.06 46.74
CA GLY A 277 -10.51 -19.47 47.13
C GLY A 277 -9.09 -19.95 46.93
N ALA A 278 -8.65 -20.93 47.73
CA ALA A 278 -7.34 -21.59 47.61
C ALA A 278 -7.07 -22.16 46.21
N ASP A 279 -8.13 -22.62 45.53
CA ASP A 279 -8.05 -23.25 44.21
C ASP A 279 -8.59 -22.36 43.07
N GLY A 280 -8.88 -21.08 43.33
CA GLY A 280 -9.37 -20.10 42.34
C GLY A 280 -10.74 -20.38 41.69
N THR A 281 -11.29 -21.58 41.84
CA THR A 281 -12.37 -22.11 40.98
C THR A 281 -13.78 -22.10 41.58
N ARG A 282 -13.95 -21.79 42.87
CA ARG A 282 -15.23 -22.04 43.58
C ARG A 282 -15.93 -20.83 44.18
N SER A 283 -15.34 -19.65 44.09
CA SER A 283 -15.65 -18.58 45.03
C SER A 283 -15.87 -17.23 44.37
N SER A 284 -16.89 -16.48 44.79
CA SER A 284 -17.14 -15.14 44.23
C SER A 284 -16.54 -14.02 45.08
N VAL A 285 -16.23 -12.91 44.41
CA VAL A 285 -15.94 -11.61 45.02
C VAL A 285 -17.14 -10.71 44.71
N LEU A 286 -17.78 -10.19 45.76
CA LEU A 286 -18.84 -9.21 45.64
C LEU A 286 -18.36 -7.86 46.16
N VAL A 287 -18.41 -6.84 45.32
CA VAL A 287 -18.14 -5.45 45.68
C VAL A 287 -19.44 -4.67 45.64
N THR A 288 -19.83 -4.09 46.77
CA THR A 288 -20.98 -3.19 46.88
C THR A 288 -20.44 -1.77 47.05
N PRO A 289 -20.37 -0.98 45.96
CA PRO A 289 -19.90 0.40 46.04
C PRO A 289 -20.90 1.28 46.82
N PRO A 290 -20.43 2.43 47.36
CA PRO A 290 -21.30 3.38 48.03
C PRO A 290 -22.18 4.14 47.05
N ALA A 291 -23.34 4.58 47.54
CA ALA A 291 -24.40 5.16 46.70
C ALA A 291 -24.13 6.58 46.15
N ALA A 292 -23.01 7.18 46.52
CA ALA A 292 -22.56 8.50 46.08
C ALA A 292 -21.20 8.37 45.36
N ALA A 293 -20.90 9.33 44.47
CA ALA A 293 -19.70 9.41 43.65
C ALA A 293 -18.45 8.85 44.35
N SER A 294 -18.11 7.61 44.00
CA SER A 294 -17.04 6.84 44.60
C SER A 294 -16.17 6.17 43.56
N VAL A 295 -14.89 6.04 43.93
CA VAL A 295 -13.89 5.29 43.17
C VAL A 295 -13.78 3.90 43.79
N VAL A 296 -13.88 2.87 42.95
CA VAL A 296 -13.57 1.48 43.32
C VAL A 296 -12.27 1.10 42.64
N THR A 297 -11.18 1.03 43.37
CA THR A 297 -9.90 0.49 42.91
C THR A 297 -9.67 -0.88 43.55
N LEU A 298 -9.60 -1.93 42.74
CA LEU A 298 -9.22 -3.28 43.15
C LEU A 298 -7.82 -3.61 42.62
N GLY A 299 -7.07 -4.43 43.35
CA GLY A 299 -5.78 -4.93 42.90
C GLY A 299 -5.93 -6.13 41.96
N THR A 300 -5.18 -7.20 42.22
CA THR A 300 -5.36 -8.51 41.59
C THR A 300 -6.59 -9.21 42.18
N VAL A 301 -7.47 -9.78 41.37
CA VAL A 301 -8.64 -10.56 41.82
C VAL A 301 -8.54 -11.96 41.24
N ASN A 302 -8.55 -13.00 42.06
CA ASN A 302 -8.59 -14.40 41.62
C ASN A 302 -9.87 -15.03 42.17
N ALA A 303 -10.89 -15.21 41.35
CA ALA A 303 -12.20 -15.66 41.79
C ALA A 303 -12.89 -16.53 40.73
N ARG A 304 -14.01 -17.17 41.08
CA ARG A 304 -14.93 -17.77 40.11
C ARG A 304 -15.74 -16.69 39.41
N THR A 305 -16.36 -15.80 40.19
CA THR A 305 -17.11 -14.64 39.69
C THR A 305 -16.66 -13.37 40.42
N LEU A 306 -16.63 -12.25 39.71
CA LEU A 306 -16.53 -10.92 40.29
C LEU A 306 -17.80 -10.16 39.94
N SER A 307 -18.57 -9.78 40.96
CA SER A 307 -19.78 -8.98 40.82
C SER A 307 -19.56 -7.63 41.50
N ILE A 308 -19.80 -6.55 40.77
CA ILE A 308 -19.84 -5.20 41.32
C ILE A 308 -21.30 -4.76 41.26
N GLY A 309 -21.92 -4.50 42.42
CA GLY A 309 -23.37 -4.29 42.53
C GLY A 309 -23.87 -3.09 41.72
N ALA A 310 -24.90 -3.31 40.89
CA ALA A 310 -25.49 -2.34 39.95
C ALA A 310 -26.41 -1.29 40.63
N GLY A 311 -26.04 -0.81 41.81
CA GLY A 311 -26.85 0.12 42.59
C GLY A 311 -26.10 1.42 42.84
N THR A 312 -26.58 2.49 42.21
CA THR A 312 -26.37 3.91 42.57
C THR A 312 -25.02 4.56 42.23
N ALA A 313 -25.05 5.47 41.24
CA ALA A 313 -24.18 6.65 41.03
C ALA A 313 -22.66 6.53 41.33
N ALA A 314 -22.05 5.37 41.10
CA ALA A 314 -20.59 5.21 41.20
C ALA A 314 -19.90 5.94 40.03
N THR A 315 -18.68 6.42 40.26
CA THR A 315 -18.02 7.42 39.41
C THR A 315 -16.67 7.01 38.84
N ASP A 316 -16.04 5.89 39.22
CA ASP A 316 -14.94 5.23 38.47
C ASP A 316 -14.66 3.84 39.06
N VAL A 317 -14.42 2.82 38.22
CA VAL A 317 -14.01 1.46 38.63
C VAL A 317 -12.66 1.12 37.99
N THR A 318 -11.62 0.93 38.80
CA THR A 318 -10.31 0.44 38.38
C THR A 318 -10.04 -0.96 38.93
N ILE A 319 -9.70 -1.93 38.08
CA ILE A 319 -9.27 -3.29 38.46
C ILE A 319 -7.85 -3.50 37.95
N GLY A 320 -6.90 -3.74 38.84
CA GLY A 320 -5.50 -3.99 38.47
C GLY A 320 -5.36 -5.21 37.54
N SER A 321 -5.86 -6.36 38.00
CA SER A 321 -6.07 -7.55 37.16
C SER A 321 -7.14 -8.43 37.78
N ALA A 322 -7.89 -9.18 36.98
CA ALA A 322 -8.81 -10.20 37.46
C ALA A 322 -8.62 -11.50 36.66
N THR A 323 -8.54 -12.64 37.34
CA THR A 323 -8.62 -13.99 36.76
C THR A 323 -9.89 -14.64 37.27
N LEU A 324 -10.83 -14.94 36.37
CA LEU A 324 -12.18 -15.41 36.64
C LEU A 324 -12.44 -16.76 35.94
N VAL A 325 -13.32 -17.58 36.50
CA VAL A 325 -13.71 -18.88 35.89
C VAL A 325 -15.07 -18.78 35.18
N ASP A 326 -15.94 -17.89 35.64
CA ASP A 326 -17.23 -17.63 35.02
C ASP A 326 -17.25 -16.21 34.42
N SER A 327 -18.36 -15.86 33.76
CA SER A 327 -18.55 -14.55 33.14
C SER A 327 -18.41 -13.35 34.08
N PHE A 328 -17.89 -12.25 33.55
CA PHE A 328 -17.84 -10.94 34.20
C PHE A 328 -18.92 -10.03 33.61
N SER A 329 -19.72 -9.40 34.46
CA SER A 329 -20.69 -8.38 34.04
C SER A 329 -20.55 -7.12 34.90
N LEU A 330 -20.41 -5.97 34.26
CA LEU A 330 -20.38 -4.66 34.89
C LEU A 330 -21.32 -3.70 34.17
N THR A 331 -22.16 -2.99 34.93
CA THR A 331 -22.98 -1.89 34.43
C THR A 331 -22.69 -0.64 35.25
N LEU A 332 -22.16 0.39 34.59
CA LEU A 332 -21.86 1.71 35.14
C LEU A 332 -22.88 2.70 34.59
N THR A 333 -23.75 3.22 35.45
CA THR A 333 -24.66 4.32 35.08
C THR A 333 -23.91 5.65 34.88
N SER A 334 -22.73 5.78 35.50
CA SER A 334 -21.80 6.90 35.38
C SER A 334 -20.37 6.44 35.70
N GLY A 335 -19.37 7.21 35.28
CA GLY A 335 -17.96 6.94 35.61
C GLY A 335 -17.23 5.99 34.68
N ASP A 336 -15.90 5.99 34.76
CA ASP A 336 -15.04 5.26 33.83
C ASP A 336 -14.74 3.85 34.36
N PHE A 337 -14.56 2.88 33.46
CA PHE A 337 -13.99 1.58 33.78
C PHE A 337 -12.52 1.55 33.35
N ALA A 338 -11.62 1.11 34.24
CA ALA A 338 -10.23 0.84 33.93
C ALA A 338 -9.84 -0.57 34.38
N GLY A 339 -9.25 -1.42 33.53
CA GLY A 339 -8.66 -2.65 34.05
C GLY A 339 -8.27 -3.76 33.08
N ALA A 340 -7.76 -4.85 33.67
CA ALA A 340 -7.46 -6.11 32.99
C ALA A 340 -8.28 -7.26 33.56
N ILE A 341 -8.92 -8.05 32.71
CA ILE A 341 -9.77 -9.20 33.09
C ILE A 341 -9.43 -10.39 32.21
N ASP A 342 -9.21 -11.55 32.80
CA ASP A 342 -9.04 -12.84 32.16
C ASP A 342 -10.14 -13.76 32.70
N THR A 343 -11.01 -14.29 31.86
CA THR A 343 -12.10 -15.19 32.25
C THR A 343 -12.30 -16.32 31.25
N ASP A 344 -12.62 -17.52 31.75
CA ASP A 344 -13.10 -18.62 30.89
C ASP A 344 -14.52 -18.37 30.34
N GLY A 345 -15.28 -17.43 30.91
CA GLY A 345 -16.64 -17.06 30.50
C GLY A 345 -16.71 -15.86 29.55
N SER A 346 -17.87 -15.19 29.52
CA SER A 346 -18.08 -13.95 28.74
C SER A 346 -17.73 -12.70 29.56
N ILE A 347 -17.30 -11.63 28.90
CA ILE A 347 -17.13 -10.30 29.50
C ILE A 347 -18.20 -9.37 28.92
N SER A 348 -18.99 -8.72 29.78
CA SER A 348 -19.95 -7.68 29.40
C SER A 348 -19.75 -6.43 30.25
N ILE A 349 -19.35 -5.33 29.64
CA ILE A 349 -19.17 -4.03 30.31
C ILE A 349 -20.03 -2.99 29.61
N THR A 350 -20.93 -2.36 30.37
CA THR A 350 -21.77 -1.27 29.89
C THR A 350 -21.48 -0.02 30.71
N ALA A 351 -21.06 1.06 30.06
CA ALA A 351 -20.89 2.39 30.66
C ALA A 351 -21.83 3.38 29.97
N ASP A 352 -22.82 3.89 30.70
CA ASP A 352 -23.84 4.78 30.11
C ASP A 352 -23.26 6.16 29.77
N THR A 353 -22.46 6.75 30.67
CA THR A 353 -21.92 8.10 30.48
C THR A 353 -20.40 8.22 30.64
N GLY A 354 -19.70 7.14 30.95
CA GLY A 354 -18.24 7.15 31.16
C GLY A 354 -17.49 6.32 30.14
N ASP A 355 -16.17 6.42 30.21
CA ASP A 355 -15.24 5.78 29.30
C ASP A 355 -14.92 4.35 29.74
N ILE A 356 -14.53 3.50 28.80
CA ILE A 356 -14.05 2.13 29.05
C ILE A 356 -12.59 2.07 28.62
N GLU A 357 -11.66 2.06 29.57
CA GLU A 357 -10.21 1.95 29.36
C GLU A 357 -9.68 0.56 29.77
N THR A 358 -9.34 -0.31 28.83
CA THR A 358 -8.86 -1.67 29.16
C THR A 358 -7.47 -1.92 28.62
N SER A 359 -6.63 -2.57 29.43
CA SER A 359 -5.24 -2.89 29.07
C SER A 359 -5.08 -4.32 28.57
N ALA A 360 -5.95 -5.24 28.98
CA ALA A 360 -6.09 -6.61 28.47
C ALA A 360 -7.44 -7.20 28.90
N LEU A 361 -8.27 -7.68 27.98
CA LEU A 361 -9.46 -8.47 28.31
C LEU A 361 -9.39 -9.81 27.61
N THR A 362 -9.39 -10.92 28.34
CA THR A 362 -9.50 -12.28 27.80
C THR A 362 -10.81 -12.90 28.27
N ALA A 363 -11.67 -13.32 27.35
CA ALA A 363 -12.93 -13.99 27.57
C ALA A 363 -12.89 -15.35 26.84
N GLY A 364 -13.30 -16.44 27.50
CA GLY A 364 -13.47 -17.74 26.85
C GLY A 364 -14.77 -17.85 26.04
N GLY A 365 -15.72 -16.93 26.22
CA GLY A 365 -16.88 -16.72 25.36
C GLY A 365 -16.90 -15.32 24.75
N ASP A 366 -18.08 -14.70 24.64
CA ASP A 366 -18.24 -13.34 24.09
C ASP A 366 -17.58 -12.22 24.93
N LEU A 367 -17.09 -11.19 24.23
CA LEU A 367 -16.64 -9.92 24.81
C LEU A 367 -17.49 -8.77 24.26
N THR A 368 -18.33 -8.17 25.11
CA THR A 368 -19.17 -7.02 24.79
C THR A 368 -18.78 -5.80 25.61
N LEU A 369 -18.40 -4.70 24.95
CA LEU A 369 -18.18 -3.40 25.58
C LEU A 369 -19.14 -2.37 24.97
N THR A 370 -19.94 -1.72 25.80
CA THR A 370 -20.91 -0.70 25.37
C THR A 370 -20.67 0.60 26.13
N ALA A 371 -20.30 1.67 25.43
CA ALA A 371 -20.15 3.02 25.96
C ALA A 371 -21.22 3.95 25.34
N THR A 372 -22.38 4.08 25.99
CA THR A 372 -23.57 4.75 25.42
C THR A 372 -23.36 6.26 25.19
N ALA A 373 -22.49 6.91 25.96
CA ALA A 373 -22.09 8.32 25.73
C ALA A 373 -20.59 8.58 25.90
N GLY A 374 -19.80 7.56 26.29
CA GLY A 374 -18.34 7.64 26.45
C GLY A 374 -17.57 7.05 25.27
N GLN A 375 -16.26 6.92 25.44
CA GLN A 375 -15.34 6.26 24.49
C GLN A 375 -14.88 4.89 25.02
N ILE A 376 -14.48 4.00 24.11
CA ILE A 376 -13.85 2.72 24.45
C ILE A 376 -12.38 2.81 24.03
N THR A 377 -11.46 2.84 24.98
CA THR A 377 -10.02 2.66 24.76
C THR A 377 -9.63 1.27 25.22
N ALA A 378 -9.26 0.36 24.32
CA ALA A 378 -8.95 -1.01 24.69
C ALA A 378 -7.64 -1.52 24.09
N ALA A 379 -6.94 -2.35 24.84
CA ALA A 379 -5.75 -3.07 24.41
C ALA A 379 -5.89 -4.55 24.76
N GLY A 380 -5.38 -5.43 23.89
CA GLY A 380 -5.24 -6.85 24.22
C GLY A 380 -6.57 -7.60 24.41
N LEU A 381 -7.58 -7.32 23.59
CA LEU A 381 -8.88 -8.00 23.64
C LEU A 381 -8.79 -9.41 23.04
N ASN A 382 -9.22 -10.44 23.74
CA ASN A 382 -9.18 -11.83 23.28
C ASN A 382 -10.51 -12.49 23.68
N ALA A 383 -11.36 -12.84 22.73
CA ALA A 383 -12.62 -13.54 22.97
C ALA A 383 -12.57 -14.94 22.35
N GLY A 384 -13.13 -15.92 23.04
CA GLY A 384 -13.31 -17.27 22.52
C GLY A 384 -14.21 -17.30 21.30
N ASP A 385 -15.26 -16.46 21.35
CA ASP A 385 -16.32 -16.31 20.35
C ASP A 385 -16.29 -14.86 19.82
N ASP A 386 -17.33 -14.05 20.05
CA ASP A 386 -17.49 -12.74 19.42
C ASP A 386 -16.87 -11.57 20.22
N ILE A 387 -16.43 -10.52 19.52
CA ILE A 387 -16.14 -9.21 20.10
C ILE A 387 -17.11 -8.18 19.54
N LEU A 388 -17.92 -7.56 20.42
CA LEU A 388 -18.80 -6.44 20.10
C LEU A 388 -18.37 -5.20 20.89
N LEU A 389 -17.93 -4.15 20.19
CA LEU A 389 -17.67 -2.85 20.77
C LEU A 389 -18.64 -1.83 20.19
N ASP A 390 -19.41 -1.18 21.07
CA ASP A 390 -20.42 -0.19 20.71
C ASP A 390 -20.18 1.10 21.50
N ALA A 391 -19.73 2.17 20.84
CA ALA A 391 -19.43 3.43 21.51
C ALA A 391 -20.05 4.62 20.78
N ALA A 392 -20.81 5.45 21.50
CA ALA A 392 -21.38 6.66 20.90
C ALA A 392 -20.33 7.69 20.49
N THR A 393 -19.13 7.70 21.10
CA THR A 393 -18.10 8.69 20.75
C THR A 393 -16.97 8.09 19.90
N ASN A 394 -16.03 7.37 20.51
CA ASN A 394 -14.85 6.85 19.84
C ASN A 394 -14.52 5.44 20.32
N ILE A 395 -14.00 4.62 19.41
CA ILE A 395 -13.35 3.34 19.74
C ILE A 395 -11.86 3.47 19.39
N ALA A 396 -11.02 3.43 20.42
CA ALA A 396 -9.57 3.41 20.34
C ALA A 396 -9.02 2.02 20.70
N LEU A 397 -8.69 1.21 19.69
CA LEU A 397 -8.02 -0.08 19.93
C LEU A 397 -6.51 0.04 19.73
N THR A 398 -5.76 -0.51 20.68
CA THR A 398 -4.31 -0.71 20.61
C THR A 398 -3.97 -2.19 20.83
N GLY A 399 -2.73 -2.60 20.53
CA GLY A 399 -2.30 -3.98 20.75
C GLY A 399 -2.95 -5.04 19.84
N SER A 400 -2.80 -6.33 20.20
CA SER A 400 -3.38 -7.44 19.44
C SER A 400 -4.77 -7.79 19.97
N ASN A 401 -5.76 -7.79 19.09
CA ASN A 401 -7.15 -8.10 19.45
C ASN A 401 -7.60 -9.34 18.66
N ARG A 402 -8.24 -10.32 19.29
CA ARG A 402 -8.59 -11.62 18.69
C ARG A 402 -10.03 -12.03 19.07
N ALA A 403 -10.94 -12.05 18.11
CA ALA A 403 -12.22 -12.77 18.21
C ALA A 403 -12.04 -14.20 17.66
N GLY A 404 -12.76 -15.18 18.19
CA GLY A 404 -12.66 -16.58 17.76
C GLY A 404 -11.36 -17.25 18.21
N ALA A 405 -10.96 -17.04 19.46
CA ALA A 405 -9.74 -17.65 19.99
C ALA A 405 -9.86 -19.18 20.10
N THR A 406 -11.07 -19.67 20.36
CA THR A 406 -11.40 -21.07 20.60
C THR A 406 -12.24 -21.70 19.49
N ASP A 407 -12.91 -20.91 18.66
CA ASP A 407 -13.74 -21.41 17.57
C ASP A 407 -13.47 -20.74 16.20
N ASP A 408 -13.95 -21.40 15.13
CA ASP A 408 -13.80 -20.93 13.76
C ASP A 408 -14.89 -19.90 13.37
N GLN A 409 -15.63 -19.29 14.31
CA GLN A 409 -16.78 -18.42 13.98
C GLN A 409 -16.75 -17.01 14.58
N GLY A 410 -15.94 -16.74 15.61
CA GLY A 410 -15.89 -15.42 16.25
C GLY A 410 -15.79 -14.21 15.32
N ASP A 411 -16.84 -13.39 15.32
CA ASP A 411 -16.99 -12.13 14.61
C ASP A 411 -16.42 -10.97 15.43
N LEU A 412 -15.89 -9.96 14.73
CA LEU A 412 -15.53 -8.68 15.33
C LEU A 412 -16.42 -7.57 14.76
N THR A 413 -17.23 -6.99 15.63
CA THR A 413 -18.13 -5.89 15.29
C THR A 413 -17.75 -4.64 16.08
N LEU A 414 -17.35 -3.59 15.35
CA LEU A 414 -17.07 -2.26 15.89
C LEU A 414 -18.12 -1.27 15.38
N ILE A 415 -18.85 -0.66 16.30
CA ILE A 415 -19.91 0.32 16.02
C ILE A 415 -19.55 1.62 16.74
N SER A 416 -19.44 2.71 16.00
CA SER A 416 -19.33 4.03 16.62
C SER A 416 -20.06 5.13 15.87
N ASP A 417 -20.76 6.00 16.60
CA ASP A 417 -21.53 7.12 16.03
C ASP A 417 -20.66 8.32 15.64
N GLN A 418 -19.57 8.60 16.37
CA GLN A 418 -18.73 9.81 16.17
C GLN A 418 -17.31 9.53 15.70
N GLY A 419 -16.83 8.28 15.59
CA GLY A 419 -15.53 7.99 14.96
C GLY A 419 -14.88 6.69 15.45
N MET A 420 -13.95 6.14 14.68
CA MET A 420 -13.14 5.00 15.11
C MET A 420 -11.67 5.28 14.86
N GLN A 421 -10.86 5.17 15.92
CA GLN A 421 -9.43 5.40 15.86
C GLN A 421 -8.66 4.14 16.24
N LEU A 422 -8.38 3.28 15.27
CA LEU A 422 -7.52 2.13 15.51
C LEU A 422 -6.06 2.61 15.42
N THR A 423 -5.32 2.55 16.53
CA THR A 423 -3.93 3.06 16.60
C THR A 423 -2.94 2.03 17.12
N GLY A 424 -1.79 1.95 16.46
CA GLY A 424 -0.60 1.24 16.96
C GLY A 424 -0.29 -0.08 16.23
N PRO A 425 0.90 -0.66 16.51
CA PRO A 425 1.33 -1.94 15.94
C PRO A 425 0.55 -3.09 16.60
N GLY A 426 -0.53 -3.50 15.96
CA GLY A 426 -1.46 -4.51 16.46
C GLY A 426 -2.01 -5.38 15.33
N THR A 427 -2.25 -6.66 15.62
CA THR A 427 -3.03 -7.53 14.71
C THR A 427 -4.45 -7.61 15.26
N ILE A 428 -5.44 -7.24 14.45
CA ILE A 428 -6.84 -7.48 14.75
C ILE A 428 -7.23 -8.74 13.98
N ARG A 429 -7.58 -9.79 14.71
CA ARG A 429 -7.88 -11.13 14.19
C ARG A 429 -9.33 -11.47 14.51
N ALA A 430 -10.07 -11.95 13.53
CA ALA A 430 -11.37 -12.58 13.72
C ALA A 430 -11.38 -13.89 12.92
N SER A 431 -11.90 -14.98 13.48
CA SER A 431 -12.10 -16.20 12.71
C SER A 431 -13.30 -16.05 11.75
N GLY A 432 -14.30 -15.24 12.13
CA GLY A 432 -15.46 -14.80 11.35
C GLY A 432 -15.26 -13.52 10.52
N ALA A 433 -16.30 -12.70 10.43
CA ALA A 433 -16.34 -11.42 9.74
C ALA A 433 -15.76 -10.28 10.60
N ILE A 434 -15.27 -9.24 9.93
CA ILE A 434 -14.91 -7.96 10.56
C ILE A 434 -15.82 -6.89 9.99
N ALA A 435 -16.68 -6.34 10.85
CA ALA A 435 -17.59 -5.25 10.52
C ALA A 435 -17.16 -3.97 11.23
N LEU A 436 -16.80 -2.95 10.43
CA LEU A 436 -16.48 -1.61 10.91
C LEU A 436 -17.58 -0.66 10.46
N THR A 437 -18.39 -0.17 11.39
CA THR A 437 -19.46 0.79 11.12
C THR A 437 -19.17 2.09 11.86
N GLY A 438 -18.73 3.11 11.11
CA GLY A 438 -18.50 4.46 11.65
C GLY A 438 -19.61 5.41 11.19
N GLY A 439 -20.09 6.25 12.10
CA GLY A 439 -21.03 7.33 11.83
C GLY A 439 -20.38 8.49 11.07
N ALA A 440 -20.66 9.74 11.48
CA ALA A 440 -20.38 10.94 10.67
C ALA A 440 -18.90 11.36 10.57
N GLN A 441 -17.96 10.61 11.16
CA GLN A 441 -16.52 10.97 11.16
C GLN A 441 -15.60 9.82 10.71
N THR A 442 -14.30 10.15 10.63
CA THR A 442 -13.17 9.35 10.12
C THR A 442 -13.02 7.98 10.80
N ILE A 443 -12.85 6.93 9.99
CA ILE A 443 -12.21 5.68 10.43
C ILE A 443 -10.71 5.82 10.16
N ALA A 444 -9.92 6.03 11.21
CA ALA A 444 -8.47 6.16 11.11
C ALA A 444 -7.81 4.82 11.45
N LEU A 445 -7.12 4.23 10.47
CA LEU A 445 -6.32 3.01 10.65
C LEU A 445 -4.84 3.36 10.57
N SER A 446 -4.21 3.62 11.72
CA SER A 446 -2.82 4.11 11.79
C SER A 446 -1.89 3.17 12.55
N GLY A 447 -0.62 3.10 12.14
CA GLY A 447 0.42 2.40 12.90
C GLY A 447 0.68 0.94 12.50
N GLY A 448 0.38 0.54 11.26
CA GLY A 448 0.70 -0.81 10.76
C GLY A 448 -0.31 -1.89 11.10
N ILE A 449 -1.56 -1.52 11.39
CA ILE A 449 -2.64 -2.45 11.73
C ILE A 449 -2.85 -3.48 10.63
N VAL A 450 -2.93 -4.74 11.04
CA VAL A 450 -3.26 -5.86 10.16
C VAL A 450 -4.63 -6.39 10.56
N LEU A 451 -5.64 -6.18 9.70
CA LEU A 451 -6.94 -6.83 9.83
C LEU A 451 -6.85 -8.21 9.16
N ARG A 452 -7.09 -9.29 9.93
CA ARG A 452 -7.14 -10.66 9.43
C ARG A 452 -8.49 -11.28 9.75
N SER A 453 -9.27 -11.60 8.71
CA SER A 453 -10.36 -12.56 8.83
C SER A 453 -9.87 -13.96 8.44
N ASN A 454 -10.43 -15.00 9.06
CA ASN A 454 -10.22 -16.41 8.69
C ASN A 454 -8.80 -16.95 8.95
N GLU A 455 -8.27 -16.75 10.16
CA GLU A 455 -7.05 -17.43 10.61
C GLU A 455 -7.46 -18.68 11.40
N GLN A 456 -7.57 -19.83 10.70
CA GLN A 456 -7.89 -21.09 11.36
C GLN A 456 -6.85 -21.41 12.42
N ALA A 457 -7.32 -21.78 13.62
CA ALA A 457 -6.49 -22.29 14.70
C ALA A 457 -6.04 -23.74 14.36
N GLY A 458 -5.05 -23.88 13.48
CA GLY A 458 -4.23 -25.09 13.38
C GLY A 458 -4.86 -26.38 12.84
N GLY A 459 -5.98 -26.35 12.10
CA GLY A 459 -6.59 -27.53 11.49
C GLY A 459 -6.40 -27.59 9.96
N THR A 460 -5.93 -28.70 9.41
CA THR A 460 -5.84 -28.91 7.95
C THR A 460 -7.17 -29.42 7.39
N SER A 461 -7.79 -28.66 6.48
CA SER A 461 -8.86 -29.04 5.51
C SER A 461 -10.22 -28.36 5.71
N LEU A 462 -10.48 -27.32 4.92
CA LEU A 462 -11.83 -26.84 4.59
C LEU A 462 -11.91 -26.61 3.08
N ALA A 463 -12.37 -27.63 2.35
CA ALA A 463 -12.65 -27.54 0.92
C ALA A 463 -14.09 -27.07 0.61
N ASP A 464 -14.99 -26.98 1.61
CA ASP A 464 -16.44 -26.89 1.34
C ASP A 464 -17.24 -25.89 2.21
N ALA A 465 -16.63 -24.85 2.80
CA ALA A 465 -17.41 -23.75 3.40
C ALA A 465 -17.66 -22.64 2.37
N GLY A 466 -18.83 -22.68 1.74
CA GLY A 466 -19.27 -21.77 0.67
C GLY A 466 -19.65 -20.34 1.10
N ASP A 467 -19.26 -19.86 2.28
CA ASP A 467 -19.68 -18.55 2.78
C ASP A 467 -18.62 -17.45 2.64
N ILE A 468 -19.03 -16.36 2.01
CA ILE A 468 -18.24 -15.15 1.76
C ILE A 468 -18.02 -14.44 3.10
N ARG A 469 -16.95 -14.76 3.80
CA ARG A 469 -16.51 -13.99 4.97
C ARG A 469 -15.81 -12.72 4.50
N ALA A 470 -16.47 -11.59 4.73
CA ALA A 470 -16.09 -10.28 4.22
C ALA A 470 -15.44 -9.41 5.32
N ILE A 471 -14.48 -8.58 4.91
CA ILE A 471 -14.17 -7.36 5.66
C ILE A 471 -15.08 -6.28 5.08
N THR A 472 -16.00 -5.77 5.89
CA THR A 472 -16.95 -4.73 5.49
C THR A 472 -16.64 -3.45 6.25
N ILE A 473 -16.34 -2.39 5.50
CA ILE A 473 -16.11 -1.05 6.04
C ILE A 473 -17.20 -0.13 5.52
N ASN A 474 -18.07 0.34 6.43
CA ASN A 474 -19.12 1.32 6.15
C ASN A 474 -18.76 2.65 6.84
N THR A 475 -18.55 3.71 6.07
CA THR A 475 -18.24 5.06 6.60
C THR A 475 -19.41 6.02 6.38
N GLY A 476 -19.89 6.71 7.42
CA GLY A 476 -21.08 7.55 7.34
C GLY A 476 -20.93 8.85 6.54
N SER A 477 -19.76 9.49 6.47
CA SER A 477 -19.58 10.69 5.62
C SER A 477 -18.15 11.24 5.44
N GLN A 478 -17.13 10.85 6.21
CA GLN A 478 -15.79 11.45 6.08
C GLN A 478 -14.66 10.41 6.18
N LEU A 479 -13.75 10.47 5.20
CA LEU A 479 -12.37 9.96 5.15
C LEU A 479 -12.10 8.53 5.71
N LEU A 480 -11.76 7.61 4.81
CA LEU A 480 -10.98 6.41 5.16
C LEU A 480 -9.48 6.74 4.95
N SER A 481 -8.76 6.99 6.05
CA SER A 481 -7.31 7.19 6.03
C SER A 481 -6.61 5.96 6.60
N ALA A 482 -6.20 5.07 5.69
CA ALA A 482 -5.48 3.83 5.97
C ALA A 482 -4.05 3.90 5.40
N THR A 483 -3.37 5.03 5.60
CA THR A 483 -2.05 5.38 5.03
C THR A 483 -0.90 4.40 5.35
N SER A 484 -1.10 3.48 6.31
CA SER A 484 -0.09 2.49 6.74
C SER A 484 -0.66 1.11 7.09
N SER A 485 -1.94 0.83 6.80
CA SER A 485 -2.59 -0.41 7.21
C SER A 485 -2.42 -1.51 6.16
N ASN A 486 -2.27 -2.76 6.60
CA ASN A 486 -2.17 -3.93 5.73
C ASN A 486 -3.47 -4.74 5.88
N LEU A 487 -4.39 -4.59 4.95
CA LEU A 487 -5.63 -5.37 4.89
C LEU A 487 -5.29 -6.75 4.32
N GLN A 488 -5.13 -7.76 5.17
CA GLN A 488 -4.81 -9.13 4.77
C GLN A 488 -6.05 -10.01 4.95
N GLY A 489 -6.79 -10.29 3.88
CA GLY A 489 -7.63 -11.48 3.86
C GLY A 489 -6.74 -12.68 4.16
N GLY A 490 -7.18 -13.57 5.06
CA GLY A 490 -6.34 -14.60 5.71
C GLY A 490 -5.47 -15.45 4.77
N LEU A 491 -4.63 -16.31 5.38
CA LEU A 491 -3.60 -17.12 4.72
C LEU A 491 -4.09 -17.93 3.49
N ALA A 492 -5.39 -18.18 3.38
CA ALA A 492 -6.02 -18.89 2.26
C ALA A 492 -6.37 -18.02 1.03
N ARG A 493 -6.17 -16.69 1.02
CA ARG A 493 -6.53 -15.80 -0.10
C ARG A 493 -8.03 -15.85 -0.47
N GLN A 494 -8.91 -16.21 0.47
CA GLN A 494 -10.33 -16.48 0.21
C GLN A 494 -11.29 -15.31 0.47
N SER A 495 -10.89 -14.29 1.24
CA SER A 495 -11.81 -13.21 1.66
C SER A 495 -11.97 -12.12 0.60
N ARG A 496 -13.20 -11.63 0.42
CA ARG A 496 -13.50 -10.41 -0.35
C ARG A 496 -13.49 -9.20 0.58
N VAL A 497 -12.91 -8.10 0.13
CA VAL A 497 -12.95 -6.81 0.85
C VAL A 497 -13.99 -5.93 0.18
N PHE A 498 -14.98 -5.49 0.96
CA PHE A 498 -16.01 -4.55 0.53
C PHE A 498 -15.81 -3.23 1.26
N VAL A 499 -15.57 -2.17 0.48
CA VAL A 499 -15.49 -0.81 1.00
C VAL A 499 -16.66 -0.03 0.41
N ASN A 500 -17.59 0.36 1.28
CA ASN A 500 -18.77 1.14 0.90
C ASN A 500 -18.64 2.56 1.46
N VAL A 501 -18.56 3.54 0.56
CA VAL A 501 -18.41 4.96 0.91
C VAL A 501 -19.64 5.71 0.39
N PRO A 502 -20.73 5.77 1.18
CA PRO A 502 -22.04 6.23 0.71
C PRO A 502 -22.16 7.74 0.39
N ASN A 503 -21.27 8.63 0.86
CA ASN A 503 -21.41 10.08 0.56
C ASN A 503 -20.18 10.93 0.91
N ALA A 504 -19.05 10.78 0.20
CA ALA A 504 -17.84 11.57 0.48
C ALA A 504 -17.85 12.92 -0.26
N ALA A 505 -18.24 13.99 0.43
CA ALA A 505 -17.90 15.34 -0.01
C ALA A 505 -16.38 15.58 0.22
N ALA A 506 -15.62 15.77 -0.86
CA ALA A 506 -14.35 16.48 -0.92
C ALA A 506 -13.03 15.92 -0.31
N GLN A 507 -12.85 14.62 -0.02
CA GLN A 507 -11.58 14.13 0.59
C GLN A 507 -11.01 12.82 -0.02
N GLU A 508 -9.69 12.62 0.07
CA GLU A 508 -8.92 11.49 -0.49
C GLU A 508 -9.07 10.21 0.35
N SER A 509 -9.64 9.13 -0.21
CA SER A 509 -9.63 7.81 0.44
C SER A 509 -8.34 7.07 0.12
N GLN A 510 -7.50 6.77 1.12
CA GLN A 510 -6.25 6.02 0.93
C GLN A 510 -6.33 4.65 1.58
N LEU A 511 -6.22 3.58 0.79
CA LEU A 511 -6.01 2.20 1.23
C LEU A 511 -4.51 1.86 1.15
N GLY A 512 -3.96 1.29 2.23
CA GLY A 512 -2.57 0.81 2.28
C GLY A 512 -2.32 -0.43 1.42
N THR A 513 -1.71 -1.48 1.98
CA THR A 513 -1.51 -2.76 1.28
C THR A 513 -2.77 -3.62 1.42
N VAL A 514 -3.36 -4.07 0.32
CA VAL A 514 -4.51 -5.01 0.32
C VAL A 514 -4.09 -6.36 -0.23
N ARG A 515 -4.28 -7.45 0.52
CA ARG A 515 -4.12 -8.83 0.05
C ARG A 515 -5.46 -9.55 0.18
N ALA A 516 -6.16 -9.78 -0.92
CA ALA A 516 -7.53 -10.32 -0.89
C ALA A 516 -7.86 -11.22 -2.09
N ARG A 517 -8.96 -11.96 -2.00
CA ARG A 517 -9.54 -12.70 -3.13
C ARG A 517 -10.01 -11.72 -4.19
N GLY A 518 -10.84 -10.77 -3.79
CA GLY A 518 -11.28 -9.65 -4.61
C GLY A 518 -11.47 -8.39 -3.77
N LEU A 519 -11.39 -7.25 -4.43
CA LEU A 519 -11.66 -5.94 -3.84
C LEU A 519 -12.80 -5.29 -4.62
N VAL A 520 -13.87 -4.98 -3.91
CA VAL A 520 -15.02 -4.24 -4.45
C VAL A 520 -15.11 -2.92 -3.72
N PHE A 521 -14.95 -1.84 -4.49
CA PHE A 521 -15.18 -0.49 -4.00
C PHE A 521 -16.45 0.05 -4.66
N THR A 522 -17.42 0.44 -3.84
CA THR A 522 -18.68 1.06 -4.29
C THR A 522 -18.84 2.42 -3.64
N SER A 523 -18.96 3.45 -4.47
CA SER A 523 -19.49 4.76 -4.04
C SER A 523 -20.93 4.87 -4.51
N ALA A 524 -21.88 4.95 -3.57
CA ALA A 524 -23.27 5.25 -3.90
C ALA A 524 -23.41 6.74 -4.25
N GLY A 525 -24.31 7.05 -5.19
CA GLY A 525 -24.39 8.29 -5.96
C GLY A 525 -24.20 9.60 -5.19
N GLN A 526 -23.28 10.44 -5.70
CA GLN A 526 -23.22 11.85 -5.33
C GLN A 526 -24.38 12.61 -6.00
N ALA A 527 -25.01 13.51 -5.26
CA ALA A 527 -25.88 14.53 -5.84
C ALA A 527 -25.06 15.41 -6.82
N ALA A 528 -25.63 15.77 -7.96
CA ALA A 528 -24.96 16.60 -8.96
C ALA A 528 -24.50 17.94 -8.36
N GLY A 529 -23.19 18.25 -8.37
CA GLY A 529 -22.64 19.57 -8.01
C GLY A 529 -21.59 19.61 -6.90
N THR A 530 -21.22 18.50 -6.27
CA THR A 530 -20.17 18.45 -5.22
C THR A 530 -18.78 18.17 -5.81
N THR A 531 -17.74 18.77 -5.21
CA THR A 531 -16.34 18.56 -5.59
C THR A 531 -15.90 17.13 -5.25
N ALA A 532 -15.46 16.45 -6.30
CA ALA A 532 -14.97 15.08 -6.36
C ALA A 532 -13.78 14.79 -5.42
N GLY A 533 -13.85 13.73 -4.61
CA GLY A 533 -12.70 13.17 -3.87
C GLY A 533 -11.72 12.40 -4.77
N SER A 534 -10.57 12.01 -4.23
CA SER A 534 -9.59 11.11 -4.87
C SER A 534 -9.55 9.74 -4.17
N PHE A 535 -9.17 8.69 -4.88
CA PHE A 535 -8.95 7.35 -4.32
C PHE A 535 -7.49 6.95 -4.53
N ARG A 536 -6.83 6.44 -3.50
CA ARG A 536 -5.45 5.93 -3.57
C ARG A 536 -5.38 4.52 -2.99
N LEU A 537 -4.88 3.55 -3.76
CA LEU A 537 -4.44 2.25 -3.27
C LEU A 537 -2.92 2.24 -3.29
N VAL A 538 -2.24 2.00 -2.16
CA VAL A 538 -0.77 2.00 -2.10
C VAL A 538 -0.20 0.74 -2.75
N ASP A 539 -0.66 -0.45 -2.33
CA ASP A 539 -0.28 -1.74 -2.94
C ASP A 539 -1.45 -2.74 -2.87
N GLY A 540 -1.64 -3.57 -3.89
CA GLY A 540 -2.65 -4.63 -3.91
C GLY A 540 -2.07 -5.94 -4.43
N LEU A 541 -2.26 -7.05 -3.71
CA LEU A 541 -2.06 -8.41 -4.22
C LEU A 541 -3.42 -9.12 -4.22
N LEU A 542 -4.04 -9.20 -5.39
CA LEU A 542 -5.35 -9.82 -5.57
C LEU A 542 -5.22 -11.15 -6.31
N THR A 543 -6.06 -12.12 -5.94
CA THR A 543 -6.04 -13.44 -6.60
C THR A 543 -7.13 -13.63 -7.65
N GLU A 544 -8.24 -12.90 -7.53
CA GLU A 544 -9.31 -12.82 -8.52
C GLU A 544 -9.49 -11.35 -8.97
N SER A 545 -10.73 -10.85 -9.00
CA SER A 545 -11.11 -9.60 -9.64
C SER A 545 -10.90 -8.37 -8.76
N PHE A 546 -10.47 -7.28 -9.40
CA PHE A 546 -10.60 -5.91 -8.90
C PHE A 546 -11.77 -5.25 -9.63
N SER A 547 -12.77 -4.77 -8.89
CA SER A 547 -13.89 -4.02 -9.48
C SER A 547 -14.01 -2.65 -8.81
N LEU A 548 -13.84 -1.61 -9.62
CA LEU A 548 -14.10 -0.23 -9.25
C LEU A 548 -15.32 0.24 -10.06
N THR A 549 -16.47 0.33 -9.39
CA THR A 549 -17.77 0.51 -10.04
C THR A 549 -18.44 1.80 -9.57
N SER A 550 -18.98 2.59 -10.51
CA SER A 550 -19.78 3.80 -10.25
C SER A 550 -19.04 5.02 -9.68
N LEU A 551 -17.86 5.35 -10.22
CA LEU A 551 -17.16 6.60 -9.88
C LEU A 551 -17.67 7.78 -10.71
N THR A 552 -18.83 8.33 -10.36
CA THR A 552 -19.24 9.65 -10.87
C THR A 552 -18.52 10.73 -10.07
N ASN A 553 -17.78 11.63 -10.75
CA ASN A 553 -17.04 12.74 -10.14
C ASN A 553 -15.93 12.29 -9.15
N VAL A 554 -14.88 11.64 -9.64
CA VAL A 554 -13.61 11.42 -8.89
C VAL A 554 -12.48 12.14 -9.63
N GLN A 555 -11.67 12.98 -8.95
CA GLN A 555 -10.60 13.78 -9.62
C GLN A 555 -9.30 12.99 -9.84
N GLY A 556 -9.15 11.83 -9.21
CA GLY A 556 -8.01 10.94 -9.45
C GLY A 556 -8.13 9.62 -8.72
N VAL A 557 -7.93 8.52 -9.46
CA VAL A 557 -7.70 7.17 -8.93
C VAL A 557 -6.21 6.90 -9.07
N ARG A 558 -5.48 6.79 -7.95
CA ARG A 558 -4.06 6.40 -7.91
C ARG A 558 -3.97 4.96 -7.40
N ILE A 559 -3.35 4.07 -8.15
CA ILE A 559 -3.10 2.69 -7.70
C ILE A 559 -1.60 2.48 -7.79
N GLY A 560 -0.93 2.19 -6.68
CA GLY A 560 0.48 1.83 -6.67
C GLY A 560 0.69 0.43 -7.25
N ARG A 561 1.34 -0.50 -6.54
CA ARG A 561 1.65 -1.81 -7.13
C ARG A 561 0.44 -2.73 -7.04
N LEU A 562 -0.21 -3.05 -8.16
CA LEU A 562 -1.28 -4.04 -8.23
C LEU A 562 -0.78 -5.34 -8.90
N GLU A 563 -0.61 -6.40 -8.12
CA GLU A 563 -0.33 -7.76 -8.59
C GLU A 563 -1.61 -8.57 -8.61
N THR A 564 -2.06 -9.02 -9.78
CA THR A 564 -3.20 -9.93 -9.92
C THR A 564 -2.73 -11.24 -10.53
N THR A 565 -3.10 -12.39 -9.95
CA THR A 565 -2.62 -13.71 -10.41
C THR A 565 -3.57 -14.43 -11.38
N ALA A 566 -4.87 -14.10 -11.42
CA ALA A 566 -5.83 -14.78 -12.31
C ALA A 566 -7.14 -14.01 -12.65
N GLY A 567 -7.29 -12.75 -12.28
CA GLY A 567 -8.59 -12.04 -12.42
C GLY A 567 -8.56 -10.78 -13.28
N SER A 568 -9.74 -10.42 -13.79
CA SER A 568 -9.97 -9.19 -14.55
C SER A 568 -9.89 -7.97 -13.64
N ILE A 569 -9.20 -6.92 -14.11
CA ILE A 569 -9.26 -5.57 -13.55
C ILE A 569 -10.35 -4.83 -14.33
N SER A 570 -11.50 -4.57 -13.69
CA SER A 570 -12.59 -3.77 -14.29
C SER A 570 -12.66 -2.41 -13.60
N ILE A 571 -12.39 -1.34 -14.36
CA ILE A 571 -12.49 0.03 -13.89
C ILE A 571 -13.53 0.74 -14.76
N THR A 572 -14.66 1.09 -14.18
CA THR A 572 -15.67 1.94 -14.85
C THR A 572 -15.64 3.32 -14.21
N ALA A 573 -14.96 4.27 -14.86
CA ALA A 573 -14.85 5.66 -14.42
C ALA A 573 -15.26 6.60 -15.57
N THR A 574 -15.96 7.68 -15.26
CA THR A 574 -16.36 8.71 -16.24
C THR A 574 -15.35 9.85 -16.40
N ASN A 575 -14.25 9.87 -15.61
CA ASN A 575 -13.23 10.93 -15.57
C ASN A 575 -11.78 10.35 -15.60
N ASN A 576 -10.77 11.22 -15.71
CA ASN A 576 -9.33 10.92 -15.80
C ASN A 576 -8.84 9.85 -14.78
N ILE A 577 -8.17 8.81 -15.29
CA ILE A 577 -7.41 7.82 -14.50
C ILE A 577 -5.91 8.16 -14.64
N SER A 578 -5.14 8.19 -13.55
CA SER A 578 -3.69 8.45 -13.61
C SER A 578 -2.92 7.47 -12.72
N GLY A 579 -1.74 7.04 -13.17
CA GLY A 579 -0.79 6.26 -12.33
C GLY A 579 -1.07 4.77 -12.18
N LEU A 580 -1.52 4.06 -13.24
CA LEU A 580 -1.59 2.60 -13.23
C LEU A 580 -0.21 1.99 -13.55
N SER A 581 0.42 1.29 -12.60
CA SER A 581 1.59 0.44 -12.85
C SER A 581 1.20 -1.04 -12.69
N PRO A 582 0.92 -1.78 -13.77
CA PRO A 582 0.61 -3.19 -13.67
C PRO A 582 1.86 -4.00 -13.29
N GLY A 583 1.74 -4.88 -12.30
CA GLY A 583 2.74 -5.93 -12.05
C GLY A 583 2.80 -6.96 -13.17
N ALA A 584 3.92 -7.68 -13.27
CA ALA A 584 4.44 -8.42 -14.43
C ALA A 584 3.59 -9.55 -15.07
N ALA A 585 2.29 -9.69 -14.81
CA ALA A 585 1.48 -10.80 -15.34
C ALA A 585 -0.02 -10.52 -15.58
N GLY A 586 -0.49 -9.27 -15.55
CA GLY A 586 -1.92 -8.94 -15.74
C GLY A 586 -2.27 -8.41 -17.13
N ARG A 587 -3.28 -9.00 -17.79
CA ARG A 587 -3.88 -8.46 -19.04
C ARG A 587 -4.86 -7.35 -18.68
N LEU A 588 -4.51 -6.09 -18.95
CA LEU A 588 -5.38 -4.93 -18.75
C LEU A 588 -6.44 -4.89 -19.86
N LEU A 589 -7.71 -5.08 -19.54
CA LEU A 589 -8.82 -4.92 -20.47
C LEU A 589 -9.61 -3.68 -20.05
N THR A 590 -9.39 -2.55 -20.71
CA THR A 590 -10.09 -1.29 -20.41
C THR A 590 -10.92 -0.85 -21.60
N THR A 591 -12.15 -0.42 -21.33
CA THR A 591 -12.98 0.33 -22.28
C THR A 591 -12.97 1.78 -21.78
N LEU A 592 -12.24 2.66 -22.47
CA LEU A 592 -12.01 4.04 -22.01
C LEU A 592 -12.36 5.05 -23.11
N GLN A 593 -13.13 6.08 -22.74
CA GLN A 593 -13.21 7.34 -23.48
C GLN A 593 -12.34 8.37 -22.74
N GLY A 594 -11.19 8.74 -23.32
CA GLY A 594 -10.43 9.95 -22.94
C GLY A 594 -9.51 9.90 -21.71
N ALA A 595 -8.58 8.93 -21.59
CA ALA A 595 -7.59 8.92 -20.49
C ALA A 595 -6.13 9.03 -20.94
N THR A 596 -5.31 9.72 -20.13
CA THR A 596 -3.84 9.84 -20.26
C THR A 596 -3.13 8.73 -19.47
N PHE A 597 -2.20 8.00 -20.11
CA PHE A 597 -1.44 6.92 -19.46
C PHE A 597 -0.02 7.36 -19.04
N VAL A 598 0.44 6.92 -17.87
CA VAL A 598 1.85 7.00 -17.43
C VAL A 598 2.28 5.59 -17.05
N ALA A 599 3.06 4.92 -17.91
CA ALA A 599 3.61 3.60 -17.65
C ALA A 599 5.05 3.75 -17.13
N GLY A 600 5.28 3.43 -15.86
CA GLY A 600 6.60 3.41 -15.23
C GLY A 600 6.97 1.99 -14.83
N GLY A 601 7.75 1.29 -15.68
CA GLY A 601 8.32 -0.01 -15.37
C GLY A 601 9.24 -0.51 -16.49
N ALA A 602 10.53 -0.68 -16.20
CA ALA A 602 11.62 -0.88 -17.16
C ALA A 602 11.54 -2.14 -18.08
N ASN A 603 10.47 -2.95 -18.05
CA ASN A 603 10.34 -4.18 -18.84
C ASN A 603 8.87 -4.55 -19.17
N SER A 604 7.98 -3.58 -19.33
CA SER A 604 6.56 -3.84 -19.63
C SER A 604 6.24 -3.50 -21.09
N ASP A 605 5.60 -4.43 -21.80
CA ASP A 605 4.95 -4.12 -23.08
C ASP A 605 3.61 -3.42 -22.78
N LEU A 606 3.37 -2.26 -23.39
CA LEU A 606 2.11 -1.53 -23.27
C LEU A 606 1.25 -1.82 -24.49
N THR A 607 0.17 -2.60 -24.32
CA THR A 607 -0.86 -2.79 -25.37
C THR A 607 -2.09 -1.99 -25.01
N LEU A 608 -2.37 -0.92 -25.75
CA LEU A 608 -3.62 -0.18 -25.65
C LEU A 608 -4.51 -0.56 -26.83
N SER A 609 -5.71 -1.07 -26.58
CA SER A 609 -6.72 -1.28 -27.64
C SER A 609 -8.02 -0.53 -27.34
N GLY A 610 -8.53 0.26 -28.28
CA GLY A 610 -9.75 1.05 -28.11
C GLY A 610 -10.31 1.59 -29.44
N GLN A 611 -11.45 2.28 -29.45
CA GLN A 611 -11.93 2.93 -30.68
C GLN A 611 -11.03 4.12 -31.07
N THR A 612 -10.68 4.98 -30.11
CA THR A 612 -9.73 6.08 -30.28
C THR A 612 -8.73 6.04 -29.13
N ILE A 613 -7.43 6.13 -29.42
CA ILE A 613 -6.37 6.22 -28.40
C ILE A 613 -5.70 7.59 -28.53
N GLN A 614 -5.86 8.44 -27.51
CA GLN A 614 -5.22 9.75 -27.44
C GLN A 614 -4.24 9.79 -26.27
N LEU A 615 -2.94 9.84 -26.56
CA LEU A 615 -1.88 10.02 -25.55
C LEU A 615 -1.53 11.51 -25.51
N GLY A 616 -2.26 12.28 -24.69
CA GLY A 616 -2.05 13.72 -24.53
C GLY A 616 -1.11 14.03 -23.36
N ASN A 617 -0.03 14.76 -23.62
CA ASN A 617 0.81 15.35 -22.58
C ASN A 617 0.14 16.62 -22.01
N SER A 618 -0.40 16.57 -20.78
CA SER A 618 -0.92 17.78 -20.13
C SER A 618 0.27 18.67 -19.73
N ALA A 619 0.33 19.87 -20.30
CA ALA A 619 1.37 20.85 -20.02
C ALA A 619 1.36 21.29 -18.54
N ALA A 620 2.20 20.66 -17.70
CA ALA A 620 2.94 21.26 -16.58
C ALA A 620 3.48 20.16 -15.64
N ALA A 621 4.77 20.32 -15.27
CA ALA A 621 5.49 19.62 -14.22
C ALA A 621 6.02 18.19 -14.54
N ASP A 622 7.36 18.13 -14.60
CA ASP A 622 8.25 16.96 -14.53
C ASP A 622 8.74 16.32 -15.85
N PRO A 623 9.94 16.70 -16.34
CA PRO A 623 10.61 16.07 -17.48
C PRO A 623 11.04 14.61 -17.27
N GLU A 624 11.00 14.06 -16.04
CA GLU A 624 11.52 12.70 -15.76
C GLU A 624 10.48 11.57 -15.93
N ALA A 625 9.18 11.89 -16.11
CA ALA A 625 8.10 10.90 -16.13
C ALA A 625 7.97 10.06 -17.42
N SER A 626 8.87 10.20 -18.40
CA SER A 626 8.71 9.64 -19.76
C SER A 626 9.67 8.47 -20.10
N ARG A 627 10.26 7.78 -19.11
CA ARG A 627 11.16 6.65 -19.39
C ARG A 627 10.65 5.35 -18.76
N ALA A 628 9.99 4.51 -19.56
CA ALA A 628 10.09 3.03 -19.54
C ALA A 628 8.90 2.32 -20.23
N ALA A 629 9.02 2.05 -21.52
CA ALA A 629 8.36 0.91 -22.18
C ALA A 629 9.32 0.38 -23.26
N ARG A 630 9.47 -0.95 -23.35
CA ARG A 630 10.35 -1.60 -24.34
C ARG A 630 9.66 -1.78 -25.69
N ASN A 631 8.37 -2.09 -25.67
CA ASN A 631 7.50 -2.03 -26.84
C ASN A 631 6.19 -1.34 -26.47
N VAL A 632 5.71 -0.47 -27.34
CA VAL A 632 4.38 0.14 -27.22
C VAL A 632 3.59 -0.32 -28.44
N SER A 633 2.57 -1.15 -28.21
CA SER A 633 1.64 -1.60 -29.24
C SER A 633 0.32 -0.86 -29.06
N LEU A 634 -0.08 -0.09 -30.06
CA LEU A 634 -1.33 0.66 -30.03
C LEU A 634 -2.23 0.11 -31.14
N GLU A 635 -3.36 -0.47 -30.75
CA GLU A 635 -4.34 -1.04 -31.67
C GLU A 635 -5.68 -0.29 -31.53
N ALA A 636 -5.90 0.75 -32.35
CA ALA A 636 -7.17 1.47 -32.32
C ALA A 636 -8.04 1.16 -33.54
N THR A 637 -9.36 1.09 -33.36
CA THR A 637 -10.29 0.80 -34.47
C THR A 637 -10.58 2.01 -35.35
N GLN A 638 -10.51 3.24 -34.82
CA GLN A 638 -10.87 4.49 -35.52
C GLN A 638 -9.75 5.56 -35.57
N GLY A 639 -8.76 5.56 -34.66
CA GLY A 639 -7.63 6.51 -34.75
C GLY A 639 -6.67 6.50 -33.55
N ILE A 640 -5.39 6.81 -33.80
CA ILE A 640 -4.32 6.90 -32.79
C ILE A 640 -3.65 8.27 -32.91
N ASP A 641 -3.81 9.11 -31.88
CA ASP A 641 -3.13 10.40 -31.75
C ASP A 641 -2.11 10.33 -30.62
N ILE A 642 -0.81 10.29 -30.97
CA ILE A 642 0.30 10.18 -30.04
C ILE A 642 0.99 11.53 -29.94
N ILE A 643 0.77 12.27 -28.85
CA ILE A 643 1.40 13.56 -28.60
C ILE A 643 2.39 13.44 -27.43
N GLY A 644 3.69 13.45 -27.75
CA GLY A 644 4.76 13.60 -26.76
C GLY A 644 5.38 12.29 -26.24
N VAL A 645 5.29 11.18 -26.98
CA VAL A 645 6.00 9.94 -26.61
C VAL A 645 7.49 10.07 -26.93
N THR A 646 8.33 9.83 -25.92
CA THR A 646 9.79 9.65 -26.09
C THR A 646 10.11 8.18 -25.86
N ALA A 647 10.22 7.38 -26.93
CA ALA A 647 10.65 5.98 -26.82
C ALA A 647 12.18 5.92 -26.83
N THR A 648 12.82 5.73 -25.67
CA THR A 648 14.30 5.86 -25.59
C THR A 648 15.07 4.61 -26.04
N ALA A 649 14.44 3.45 -26.28
CA ALA A 649 15.14 2.23 -26.74
C ALA A 649 14.19 1.07 -27.12
N GLY A 650 13.06 1.35 -27.77
CA GLY A 650 11.98 0.37 -27.93
C GLY A 650 11.24 0.45 -29.25
N THR A 651 10.64 -0.67 -29.65
CA THR A 651 9.88 -0.83 -30.89
C THR A 651 8.48 -0.22 -30.72
N LEU A 652 8.14 0.79 -31.53
CA LEU A 652 6.78 1.33 -31.61
C LEU A 652 6.06 0.63 -32.77
N ASP A 653 5.13 -0.26 -32.45
CA ASP A 653 4.25 -0.93 -33.43
C ASP A 653 2.86 -0.28 -33.34
N ILE A 654 2.49 0.48 -34.37
CA ILE A 654 1.18 1.14 -34.46
C ILE A 654 0.34 0.38 -35.48
N THR A 655 -0.80 -0.18 -35.03
CA THR A 655 -1.80 -0.79 -35.91
C THR A 655 -3.13 -0.05 -35.73
N ALA A 656 -3.39 0.98 -36.54
CA ALA A 656 -4.66 1.70 -36.55
C ALA A 656 -5.61 1.08 -37.59
N GLY A 657 -6.64 0.36 -37.13
CA GLY A 657 -7.84 0.00 -37.89
C GLY A 657 -7.60 -0.87 -39.13
N THR A 658 -7.69 -2.19 -38.99
CA THR A 658 -7.75 -3.12 -40.14
C THR A 658 -9.16 -3.28 -40.73
N GLY A 659 -10.17 -2.64 -40.12
CA GLY A 659 -11.60 -2.87 -40.36
C GLY A 659 -12.30 -2.02 -41.44
N GLY A 660 -11.57 -1.28 -42.28
CA GLY A 660 -12.16 -0.53 -43.40
C GLY A 660 -12.64 0.90 -43.10
N GLU A 661 -12.49 1.39 -41.87
CA GLU A 661 -12.66 2.82 -41.55
C GLU A 661 -11.30 3.54 -41.51
N ALA A 662 -11.25 4.79 -42.01
CA ALA A 662 -10.04 5.58 -42.25
C ALA A 662 -9.35 6.04 -40.95
N ALA A 663 -8.68 5.12 -40.26
CA ALA A 663 -7.98 5.41 -39.03
C ALA A 663 -6.61 6.07 -39.30
N THR A 664 -6.48 7.35 -38.98
CA THR A 664 -5.20 8.09 -39.04
C THR A 664 -4.30 7.72 -37.85
N ALA A 665 -3.01 7.56 -38.11
CA ALA A 665 -1.96 7.41 -37.11
C ALA A 665 -1.04 8.64 -37.15
N THR A 666 -1.12 9.49 -36.13
CA THR A 666 -0.27 10.68 -35.99
C THR A 666 0.71 10.48 -34.83
N VAL A 667 2.01 10.62 -35.11
CA VAL A 667 3.12 10.49 -34.16
C VAL A 667 3.84 11.83 -34.06
N ILE A 668 3.57 12.59 -32.99
CA ILE A 668 4.28 13.85 -32.71
C ILE A 668 5.23 13.61 -31.53
N ALA A 669 6.53 13.55 -31.79
CA ALA A 669 7.56 13.34 -30.77
C ALA A 669 8.42 14.59 -30.58
N ARG A 670 8.98 14.77 -29.37
CA ARG A 670 9.92 15.88 -29.07
C ARG A 670 11.39 15.50 -29.26
N ASN A 671 11.68 14.22 -29.44
CA ASN A 671 13.01 13.63 -29.56
C ASN A 671 12.96 12.53 -30.64
N ASP A 672 13.98 11.67 -30.70
CA ASP A 672 14.07 10.62 -31.70
C ASP A 672 12.87 9.65 -31.71
N VAL A 673 12.51 9.14 -32.90
CA VAL A 673 11.45 8.17 -33.14
C VAL A 673 12.05 6.93 -33.79
N SER A 674 11.71 5.73 -33.32
CA SER A 674 12.08 4.46 -33.95
C SER A 674 10.85 3.55 -34.06
N GLY A 675 10.55 3.06 -35.26
CA GLY A 675 9.46 2.13 -35.54
C GLY A 675 9.92 0.94 -36.37
N ASP A 676 9.40 -0.24 -36.07
CA ASP A 676 9.69 -1.51 -36.77
C ASP A 676 8.45 -2.07 -37.51
N GLY A 677 7.42 -1.23 -37.63
CA GLY A 677 6.19 -1.52 -38.37
C GLY A 677 5.15 -0.44 -38.14
N LEU A 678 4.55 0.09 -39.21
CA LEU A 678 3.46 1.08 -39.09
C LEU A 678 2.33 0.73 -40.05
N ARG A 679 1.13 0.50 -39.52
CA ARG A 679 -0.06 0.20 -40.33
C ARG A 679 -1.22 1.09 -39.90
N ALA A 680 -1.82 1.78 -40.85
CA ALA A 680 -2.99 2.63 -40.61
C ALA A 680 -3.99 2.49 -41.76
N GLY A 681 -5.28 2.38 -41.44
CA GLY A 681 -6.37 2.43 -42.43
C GLY A 681 -6.52 3.80 -43.11
N GLY A 682 -5.95 4.85 -42.52
CA GLY A 682 -5.87 6.22 -43.06
C GLY A 682 -4.43 6.71 -43.18
N THR A 683 -4.20 8.00 -42.91
CA THR A 683 -2.88 8.65 -43.02
C THR A 683 -1.93 8.23 -41.90
N ILE A 684 -0.64 8.11 -42.19
CA ILE A 684 0.45 8.03 -41.22
C ILE A 684 1.22 9.36 -41.27
N ASP A 685 1.29 10.10 -40.17
CA ASP A 685 2.05 11.36 -40.07
C ASP A 685 3.02 11.31 -38.89
N ILE A 686 4.32 11.39 -39.14
CA ILE A 686 5.38 11.37 -38.13
C ILE A 686 6.07 12.73 -38.12
N GLN A 687 5.99 13.46 -37.02
CA GLN A 687 6.63 14.75 -36.83
C GLN A 687 7.56 14.71 -35.61
N THR A 688 8.85 14.92 -35.82
CA THR A 688 9.84 14.99 -34.75
C THR A 688 10.94 16.01 -35.03
N PRO A 689 11.39 16.81 -34.05
CA PRO A 689 12.59 17.63 -34.18
C PRO A 689 13.89 16.80 -34.01
N GLY A 690 13.79 15.51 -33.64
CA GLY A 690 14.90 14.55 -33.52
C GLY A 690 15.06 13.65 -34.76
N ALA A 691 15.87 12.61 -34.67
CA ALA A 691 16.02 11.61 -35.73
C ALA A 691 14.79 10.68 -35.80
N ALA A 692 14.40 10.24 -37.00
CA ALA A 692 13.38 9.21 -37.19
C ALA A 692 14.01 7.98 -37.85
N SER A 693 13.64 6.79 -37.40
CA SER A 693 14.05 5.50 -37.96
C SER A 693 12.82 4.64 -38.18
N VAL A 694 12.49 4.32 -39.43
CA VAL A 694 11.36 3.47 -39.79
C VAL A 694 11.91 2.24 -40.49
N LEU A 695 12.23 1.22 -39.70
CA LEU A 695 12.99 0.04 -40.15
C LEU A 695 12.09 -1.07 -40.70
N GLY A 696 10.85 -1.11 -40.26
CA GLY A 696 9.89 -2.11 -40.69
C GLY A 696 8.93 -1.67 -41.80
N PRO A 697 7.98 -2.54 -42.15
CA PRO A 697 7.03 -2.28 -43.23
C PRO A 697 6.05 -1.18 -42.83
N VAL A 698 5.71 -0.33 -43.80
CA VAL A 698 4.73 0.75 -43.64
C VAL A 698 3.57 0.51 -44.60
N VAL A 699 2.33 0.58 -44.11
CA VAL A 699 1.11 0.51 -44.93
C VAL A 699 0.14 1.59 -44.45
N ALA A 700 0.06 2.70 -45.17
CA ALA A 700 -0.93 3.76 -44.95
C ALA A 700 -2.08 3.63 -45.95
N GLY A 701 -3.34 3.63 -45.47
CA GLY A 701 -4.52 3.72 -46.33
C GLY A 701 -4.82 5.15 -46.80
N GLY A 702 -4.09 6.14 -46.30
CA GLY A 702 -4.04 7.54 -46.75
C GLY A 702 -2.60 7.94 -47.08
N ASP A 703 -2.19 9.14 -46.68
CA ASP A 703 -0.82 9.64 -46.91
C ASP A 703 0.20 9.01 -45.93
N TYR A 704 1.48 9.03 -46.28
CA TYR A 704 2.60 8.68 -45.40
C TYR A 704 3.60 9.85 -45.35
N THR A 705 3.51 10.64 -44.29
CA THR A 705 4.33 11.84 -44.10
C THR A 705 5.31 11.62 -42.95
N VAL A 706 6.58 11.99 -43.17
CA VAL A 706 7.60 12.03 -42.13
C VAL A 706 8.35 13.34 -42.21
N SER A 707 8.44 14.07 -41.09
CA SER A 707 9.28 15.25 -40.92
C SER A 707 10.18 15.06 -39.71
N ALA A 708 11.49 14.92 -39.93
CA ALA A 708 12.48 14.62 -38.91
C ALA A 708 13.74 15.49 -39.04
N ARG A 709 14.65 15.47 -38.07
CA ARG A 709 16.01 16.02 -38.22
C ARG A 709 16.82 15.23 -39.24
N SER A 710 16.81 13.91 -39.11
CA SER A 710 17.38 12.91 -40.02
C SER A 710 16.42 11.72 -40.11
N LEU A 711 16.41 11.01 -41.24
CA LEU A 711 15.50 9.88 -41.46
C LEU A 711 16.27 8.67 -41.98
N THR A 712 16.06 7.51 -41.34
CA THR A 712 16.57 6.20 -41.78
C THR A 712 15.40 5.26 -42.09
N LEU A 713 15.43 4.64 -43.27
CA LEU A 713 14.42 3.70 -43.74
C LEU A 713 15.01 2.29 -43.89
N GLY A 714 14.30 1.28 -43.40
CA GLY A 714 14.72 -0.13 -43.46
C GLY A 714 14.55 -0.80 -44.81
N SER A 715 14.92 -2.07 -44.91
CA SER A 715 15.10 -2.80 -46.17
C SER A 715 13.83 -3.51 -46.65
N VAL A 716 12.67 -2.93 -46.37
CA VAL A 716 11.35 -3.56 -46.55
C VAL A 716 10.40 -2.62 -47.27
N ALA A 717 9.27 -3.15 -47.74
CA ALA A 717 8.29 -2.37 -48.47
C ALA A 717 7.58 -1.36 -47.55
N GLN A 718 7.49 -0.12 -48.00
CA GLN A 718 6.78 0.99 -47.37
C GLN A 718 5.86 1.63 -48.39
N SER A 719 4.56 1.63 -48.10
CA SER A 719 3.53 1.99 -49.06
C SER A 719 2.44 2.86 -48.45
N ALA A 720 1.92 3.76 -49.27
CA ALA A 720 0.77 4.59 -48.93
C ALA A 720 -0.25 4.56 -50.07
N ALA A 721 -1.53 4.50 -49.77
CA ALA A 721 -2.59 4.69 -50.77
C ALA A 721 -2.62 6.14 -51.29
N GLY A 722 -2.21 7.10 -50.46
CA GLY A 722 -2.03 8.51 -50.77
C GLY A 722 -0.58 8.87 -51.10
N ALA A 723 -0.20 10.12 -50.87
CA ALA A 723 1.14 10.64 -51.10
C ALA A 723 2.12 10.15 -50.02
N VAL A 724 3.38 9.95 -50.39
CA VAL A 724 4.50 9.71 -49.49
C VAL A 724 5.37 10.98 -49.48
N SER A 725 5.51 11.62 -48.33
CA SER A 725 6.28 12.86 -48.17
C SER A 725 7.31 12.72 -47.06
N LEU A 726 8.59 12.63 -47.41
CA LEU A 726 9.69 12.41 -46.48
C LEU A 726 10.60 13.64 -46.46
N THR A 727 10.66 14.30 -45.31
CA THR A 727 11.42 15.54 -45.11
C THR A 727 12.41 15.39 -43.96
N THR A 728 13.69 15.69 -44.21
CA THR A 728 14.70 15.86 -43.18
C THR A 728 15.11 17.32 -43.06
N THR A 729 15.20 17.84 -41.84
CA THR A 729 15.39 19.27 -41.59
C THR A 729 16.87 19.67 -41.44
N ALA A 730 17.73 18.77 -40.96
CA ALA A 730 19.14 19.09 -40.72
C ALA A 730 20.15 17.95 -41.01
N GLY A 731 19.70 16.74 -41.33
CA GLY A 731 20.54 15.58 -41.58
C GLY A 731 20.08 14.76 -42.77
N ASN A 732 20.65 13.57 -42.94
CA ASN A 732 20.44 12.75 -44.13
C ASN A 732 19.06 12.09 -44.14
N LEU A 733 18.51 11.94 -45.35
CA LEU A 733 17.47 10.97 -45.69
C LEU A 733 18.18 9.72 -46.23
N SER A 734 18.15 8.61 -45.50
CA SER A 734 18.87 7.39 -45.87
C SER A 734 17.93 6.19 -45.92
N GLY A 735 18.19 5.29 -46.86
CA GLY A 735 17.44 4.06 -47.06
C GLY A 735 18.41 2.90 -47.24
N THR A 736 18.06 1.76 -46.67
CA THR A 736 18.85 0.54 -46.82
C THR A 736 18.50 -0.17 -48.13
N ALA A 737 19.49 -0.85 -48.72
CA ALA A 737 19.29 -1.60 -49.96
C ALA A 737 18.16 -2.63 -49.81
N GLY A 738 17.27 -2.71 -50.80
CA GLY A 738 16.06 -3.52 -50.75
C GLY A 738 14.78 -2.78 -50.30
N LEU A 739 14.89 -1.53 -49.81
CA LEU A 739 13.73 -0.67 -49.57
C LEU A 739 12.91 -0.47 -50.85
N VAL A 740 11.59 -0.60 -50.74
CA VAL A 740 10.63 -0.25 -51.80
C VAL A 740 9.68 0.81 -51.25
N LEU A 741 9.77 2.05 -51.74
CA LEU A 741 8.86 3.15 -51.41
C LEU A 741 7.81 3.28 -52.51
N THR A 742 6.54 3.15 -52.16
CA THR A 742 5.44 3.22 -53.13
C THR A 742 4.35 4.18 -52.66
N SER A 743 4.02 5.17 -53.49
CA SER A 743 2.78 5.94 -53.35
C SER A 743 1.76 5.43 -54.37
N ASN A 744 0.55 5.09 -53.93
CA ASN A 744 -0.53 4.60 -54.78
C ASN A 744 -1.60 5.67 -55.04
N SER A 745 -1.26 6.96 -54.95
CA SER A 745 -2.19 8.10 -55.10
C SER A 745 -2.82 8.27 -56.50
N GLY A 746 -2.77 7.22 -57.34
CA GLY A 746 -3.08 7.17 -58.77
C GLY A 746 -4.54 7.38 -59.17
N ASN A 747 -5.36 8.06 -58.35
CA ASN A 747 -6.75 8.38 -58.68
C ASN A 747 -7.09 9.87 -58.66
N LEU A 748 -6.10 10.75 -58.46
CA LEU A 748 -6.33 12.20 -58.54
C LEU A 748 -6.10 12.67 -59.98
N ALA A 749 -7.15 12.51 -60.80
CA ALA A 749 -7.22 12.93 -62.21
C ALA A 749 -7.20 14.46 -62.41
N ASP A 750 -6.56 15.22 -61.53
CA ASP A 750 -6.46 16.67 -61.64
C ASP A 750 -5.11 17.08 -62.22
N ALA A 751 -5.16 17.90 -63.27
CA ALA A 751 -4.08 18.18 -64.21
C ALA A 751 -2.87 18.99 -63.65
N GLY A 752 -2.70 19.06 -62.33
CA GLY A 752 -1.56 19.70 -61.69
C GLY A 752 -0.76 18.68 -60.90
N LEU A 753 0.44 18.32 -61.37
CA LEU A 753 1.52 17.58 -60.68
C LEU A 753 1.16 17.15 -59.24
N VAL A 754 0.33 16.12 -59.10
CA VAL A 754 0.00 15.58 -57.79
C VAL A 754 1.25 14.81 -57.32
N ARG A 755 1.92 15.39 -56.33
CA ARG A 755 3.17 14.90 -55.77
C ARG A 755 2.90 13.60 -55.02
N ALA A 756 3.14 12.47 -55.69
CA ALA A 756 2.92 11.16 -55.10
C ALA A 756 4.06 10.76 -54.17
N LEU A 757 5.31 11.00 -54.57
CA LEU A 757 6.47 10.74 -53.73
C LEU A 757 7.36 11.98 -53.68
N SER A 758 7.42 12.64 -52.53
CA SER A 758 8.24 13.82 -52.28
C SER A 758 9.35 13.48 -51.30
N LEU A 759 10.60 13.69 -51.72
CA LEU A 759 11.80 13.49 -50.93
C LEU A 759 12.49 14.85 -50.72
N ALA A 760 12.62 15.28 -49.48
CA ALA A 760 13.26 16.54 -49.14
C ALA A 760 14.33 16.34 -48.07
N ALA A 761 15.53 16.85 -48.28
CA ALA A 761 16.58 16.87 -47.27
C ALA A 761 17.21 18.26 -47.18
N THR A 762 16.87 19.01 -46.13
CA THR A 762 17.25 20.44 -46.05
C THR A 762 18.62 20.71 -45.45
N GLY A 763 19.21 19.75 -44.74
CA GLY A 763 20.55 19.88 -44.17
C GLY A 763 21.46 18.67 -44.35
N GLY A 764 21.14 17.76 -45.26
CA GLY A 764 21.96 16.56 -45.51
C GLY A 764 21.68 15.91 -46.86
N ASN A 765 22.34 14.78 -47.10
CA ASN A 765 22.24 14.01 -48.34
C ASN A 765 20.93 13.22 -48.43
N ILE A 766 20.52 12.91 -49.66
CA ILE A 766 19.52 11.88 -49.94
C ILE A 766 20.29 10.65 -50.43
N ALA A 767 20.33 9.58 -49.62
CA ALA A 767 21.12 8.38 -49.86
C ALA A 767 20.21 7.14 -49.91
N LEU A 768 19.61 6.89 -51.07
CA LEU A 768 18.66 5.81 -51.35
C LEU A 768 19.22 4.83 -52.39
N ALA A 769 20.52 4.54 -52.33
CA ALA A 769 21.16 3.57 -53.23
C ALA A 769 20.58 2.15 -53.03
N GLY A 770 20.35 1.43 -54.13
CA GLY A 770 19.81 0.05 -54.08
C GLY A 770 18.35 -0.04 -53.61
N THR A 771 17.61 1.06 -53.63
CA THR A 771 16.17 1.12 -53.30
C THR A 771 15.32 1.14 -54.57
N THR A 772 13.99 0.97 -54.45
CA THR A 772 13.02 1.16 -55.54
C THR A 772 11.99 2.21 -55.14
N LEU A 773 11.79 3.23 -55.98
CA LEU A 773 10.88 4.35 -55.77
C LEU A 773 9.77 4.30 -56.82
N ASN A 774 8.54 4.04 -56.40
CA ASN A 774 7.37 3.91 -57.28
C ASN A 774 6.42 5.11 -57.07
N GLY A 775 6.36 6.00 -58.07
CA GLY A 775 5.42 7.12 -58.13
C GLY A 775 4.05 6.71 -58.67
N GLY A 776 3.36 5.76 -58.03
CA GLY A 776 2.04 5.28 -58.45
C GLY A 776 1.91 3.76 -58.29
N ALA A 777 0.65 3.26 -58.23
CA ALA A 777 0.34 1.84 -58.07
C ALA A 777 0.91 0.92 -59.18
N ASN A 778 1.13 1.48 -60.37
CA ASN A 778 1.78 0.81 -61.49
C ASN A 778 3.09 1.49 -61.91
N GLY A 779 3.68 2.35 -61.06
CA GLY A 779 4.90 3.10 -61.37
C GLY A 779 4.77 4.16 -62.48
N THR A 780 3.56 4.45 -62.94
CA THR A 780 3.32 5.25 -64.18
C THR A 780 2.36 6.42 -63.98
N SER A 781 1.71 6.52 -62.82
CA SER A 781 0.59 7.44 -62.66
C SER A 781 0.96 8.78 -62.01
N SER A 782 2.15 8.90 -61.41
CA SER A 782 2.48 10.06 -60.60
C SER A 782 3.97 10.41 -60.57
N ALA A 783 4.29 11.62 -60.14
CA ALA A 783 5.65 12.14 -60.13
C ALA A 783 6.41 11.80 -58.84
N VAL A 784 7.72 11.59 -58.98
CA VAL A 784 8.69 11.60 -57.89
C VAL A 784 9.38 12.96 -57.90
N GLN A 785 9.40 13.62 -56.74
CA GLN A 785 10.04 14.90 -56.58
C GLN A 785 11.14 14.84 -55.54
N VAL A 786 12.27 15.45 -55.86
CA VAL A 786 13.42 15.58 -54.99
C VAL A 786 13.69 17.05 -54.72
N THR A 787 13.88 17.43 -53.45
CA THR A 787 14.18 18.79 -53.03
C THR A 787 15.40 18.82 -52.12
N THR A 788 16.43 19.54 -52.52
CA THR A 788 17.64 19.79 -51.71
C THR A 788 17.93 21.30 -51.75
N PRO A 789 17.88 22.02 -50.63
CA PRO A 789 17.96 23.48 -50.61
C PRO A 789 19.38 24.04 -50.50
N ALA A 790 20.39 23.19 -50.33
CA ALA A 790 21.76 23.63 -50.07
C ALA A 790 22.76 22.99 -51.01
N ALA A 791 23.78 23.79 -51.30
CA ALA A 791 24.66 23.59 -52.42
C ALA A 791 25.67 22.43 -52.31
N ALA A 792 25.65 21.66 -51.22
CA ALA A 792 26.74 20.75 -50.85
C ALA A 792 26.30 19.30 -50.58
N PHE A 793 25.03 18.95 -50.83
CA PHE A 793 24.49 17.64 -50.49
C PHE A 793 24.17 16.78 -51.72
N ALA A 794 24.83 15.62 -51.80
CA ALA A 794 24.64 14.68 -52.89
C ALA A 794 23.24 14.02 -52.84
N VAL A 795 22.71 13.69 -54.02
CA VAL A 795 21.50 12.90 -54.20
C VAL A 795 21.88 11.58 -54.86
N THR A 796 21.60 10.47 -54.17
CA THR A 796 21.72 9.12 -54.72
C THR A 796 20.36 8.43 -54.63
N LEU A 797 19.78 8.10 -55.79
CA LEU A 797 18.53 7.32 -55.89
C LEU A 797 18.82 5.94 -56.48
N GLY A 798 18.02 4.96 -56.09
CA GLY A 798 18.06 3.62 -56.66
C GLY A 798 17.31 3.53 -58.00
N THR A 799 16.41 2.56 -58.10
CA THR A 799 15.48 2.42 -59.22
C THR A 799 14.30 3.37 -59.03
N VAL A 800 13.93 4.13 -60.06
CA VAL A 800 12.78 5.04 -60.05
C VAL A 800 11.81 4.62 -61.15
N ASN A 801 10.57 4.31 -60.78
CA ASN A 801 9.47 4.08 -61.72
C ASN A 801 8.41 5.15 -61.45
N ALA A 802 8.29 6.13 -62.34
CA ALA A 802 7.38 7.25 -62.14
C ALA A 802 6.82 7.75 -63.47
N ARG A 803 5.80 8.59 -63.42
CA ARG A 803 5.41 9.39 -64.58
C ARG A 803 6.50 10.41 -64.92
N ALA A 804 6.99 11.12 -63.91
CA ALA A 804 8.04 12.13 -64.03
C ALA A 804 8.97 12.07 -62.80
N LEU A 805 10.23 12.46 -62.99
CA LEU A 805 11.20 12.70 -61.92
C LEU A 805 11.66 14.16 -61.99
N THR A 806 11.41 14.93 -60.94
CA THR A 806 11.73 16.37 -60.92
C THR A 806 12.62 16.73 -59.74
N PHE A 807 13.65 17.52 -60.00
CA PHE A 807 14.51 18.10 -58.97
C PHE A 807 14.09 19.56 -58.74
N ALA A 808 13.40 19.81 -57.62
CA ALA A 808 12.99 21.15 -57.23
C ALA A 808 14.15 21.90 -56.56
N GLY A 809 14.42 23.10 -57.08
CA GLY A 809 15.57 23.92 -56.72
C GLY A 809 16.31 24.51 -57.91
N ASN A 810 15.96 24.12 -59.15
CA ASN A 810 16.41 24.60 -60.48
C ASN A 810 17.93 24.67 -60.76
N THR A 811 18.78 24.52 -59.76
CA THR A 811 20.23 24.48 -59.87
C THR A 811 20.76 23.63 -58.72
N ALA A 812 20.86 22.32 -58.90
CA ALA A 812 21.61 21.50 -57.95
C ALA A 812 23.10 21.80 -58.17
N THR A 813 23.82 22.13 -57.12
CA THR A 813 25.28 22.30 -57.14
C THR A 813 25.97 21.05 -56.60
N THR A 814 25.30 19.91 -56.71
CA THR A 814 25.62 18.67 -56.02
C THR A 814 25.56 17.49 -56.96
N ASP A 815 26.28 16.43 -56.61
CA ASP A 815 26.30 15.21 -57.40
C ASP A 815 24.93 14.54 -57.39
N VAL A 816 24.46 14.14 -58.56
CA VAL A 816 23.22 13.37 -58.75
C VAL A 816 23.57 12.01 -59.34
N THR A 817 23.38 10.97 -58.54
CA THR A 817 23.53 9.58 -58.96
C THR A 817 22.17 8.89 -58.99
N LEU A 818 21.81 8.32 -60.14
CA LEU A 818 20.61 7.52 -60.35
C LEU A 818 21.03 6.08 -60.70
N GLY A 819 20.40 5.09 -60.08
CA GLY A 819 20.57 3.69 -60.51
C GLY A 819 19.96 3.46 -61.88
N THR A 820 18.63 3.41 -61.93
CA THR A 820 17.84 3.37 -63.18
C THR A 820 16.59 4.20 -63.00
N ALA A 821 16.15 4.91 -64.03
CA ALA A 821 14.87 5.62 -64.02
C ALA A 821 14.05 5.21 -65.25
N THR A 822 12.80 4.79 -65.03
CA THR A 822 11.80 4.56 -66.07
C THR A 822 10.70 5.59 -65.90
N LEU A 823 10.55 6.47 -66.90
CA LEU A 823 9.69 7.65 -66.88
C LEU A 823 8.73 7.64 -68.08
N ILE A 824 7.68 8.46 -68.03
CA ILE A 824 6.78 8.68 -69.16
C ILE A 824 6.98 10.09 -69.73
N ASP A 825 7.08 11.07 -68.85
CA ASP A 825 7.28 12.46 -69.25
C ASP A 825 8.78 12.78 -69.45
N ASP A 826 9.03 13.99 -69.96
CA ASP A 826 10.37 14.54 -70.11
C ASP A 826 11.17 14.52 -68.79
N PHE A 827 12.46 14.20 -68.91
CA PHE A 827 13.44 14.38 -67.85
C PHE A 827 14.27 15.62 -68.13
N THR A 828 14.34 16.55 -67.18
CA THR A 828 15.23 17.72 -67.25
C THR A 828 16.02 17.86 -65.95
N LEU A 829 17.33 18.00 -66.07
CA LEU A 829 18.24 18.24 -64.95
C LEU A 829 19.26 19.32 -65.32
N THR A 830 19.38 20.34 -64.47
CA THR A 830 20.44 21.35 -64.57
C THR A 830 21.27 21.33 -63.29
N LEU A 831 22.56 21.02 -63.45
CA LEU A 831 23.56 21.05 -62.40
C LEU A 831 24.43 22.30 -62.59
N THR A 832 24.42 23.23 -61.65
CA THR A 832 25.35 24.38 -61.68
C THR A 832 26.75 23.97 -61.25
N SER A 833 26.84 22.99 -60.35
CA SER A 833 28.06 22.25 -60.07
C SER A 833 27.76 20.80 -59.69
N GLY A 834 28.73 19.91 -59.81
CA GLY A 834 28.60 18.49 -59.45
C GLY A 834 28.35 17.58 -60.65
N ASP A 835 28.46 16.28 -60.41
CA ASP A 835 28.45 15.28 -61.46
C ASP A 835 27.07 14.62 -61.61
N PHE A 836 26.69 14.28 -62.84
CA PHE A 836 25.57 13.37 -63.10
C PHE A 836 26.08 11.96 -63.37
N ALA A 837 25.46 10.95 -62.77
CA ALA A 837 25.67 9.55 -63.15
C ALA A 837 24.35 8.77 -63.14
N GLY A 838 24.07 7.96 -64.17
CA GLY A 838 22.92 7.04 -64.14
C GLY A 838 22.30 6.70 -65.49
N SER A 839 21.32 5.80 -65.47
CA SER A 839 20.58 5.33 -66.67
C SER A 839 19.11 5.77 -66.63
N ILE A 840 18.56 6.19 -67.77
CA ILE A 840 17.19 6.71 -67.89
C ILE A 840 16.52 6.13 -69.13
N THR A 841 15.27 5.69 -68.99
CA THR A 841 14.37 5.34 -70.10
C THR A 841 13.11 6.19 -69.95
N THR A 842 12.68 6.88 -71.00
CA THR A 842 11.47 7.71 -70.97
C THR A 842 10.72 7.69 -72.30
N ASP A 843 9.38 7.81 -72.25
CA ASP A 843 8.56 8.08 -73.44
C ASP A 843 8.64 9.57 -73.89
N GLY A 844 9.26 10.43 -73.06
CA GLY A 844 9.52 11.83 -73.36
C GLY A 844 10.92 12.10 -73.91
N SER A 845 11.41 13.31 -73.67
CA SER A 845 12.79 13.74 -73.97
C SER A 845 13.67 13.73 -72.72
N ILE A 846 14.99 13.59 -72.88
CA ILE A 846 15.99 13.71 -71.82
C ILE A 846 16.82 14.97 -72.08
N SER A 847 16.92 15.87 -71.10
CA SER A 847 17.77 17.07 -71.14
C SER A 847 18.60 17.16 -69.86
N ILE A 848 19.93 17.09 -69.98
CA ILE A 848 20.85 17.20 -68.83
C ILE A 848 21.92 18.24 -69.14
N THR A 849 22.04 19.23 -68.28
CA THR A 849 23.08 20.26 -68.37
C THR A 849 23.90 20.26 -67.08
N ALA A 850 25.22 20.17 -67.20
CA ALA A 850 26.17 20.37 -66.11
C ALA A 850 27.08 21.56 -66.44
N ASP A 851 26.93 22.68 -65.72
CA ASP A 851 27.75 23.87 -65.91
C ASP A 851 29.19 23.62 -65.46
N THR A 852 29.36 22.95 -64.31
CA THR A 852 30.65 22.49 -63.80
C THR A 852 30.51 21.08 -63.23
N GLY A 853 31.31 20.13 -63.70
CA GLY A 853 31.19 18.71 -63.35
C GLY A 853 31.00 17.83 -64.58
N GLU A 854 31.12 16.52 -64.37
CA GLU A 854 31.05 15.50 -65.42
C GLU A 854 29.63 14.98 -65.61
N ILE A 855 29.31 14.57 -66.84
CA ILE A 855 28.12 13.79 -67.14
C ILE A 855 28.57 12.36 -67.46
N ASN A 856 28.40 11.45 -66.52
CA ASN A 856 28.68 10.01 -66.62
C ASN A 856 27.38 9.24 -66.92
N ALA A 857 26.84 9.41 -68.12
CA ALA A 857 25.59 8.80 -68.54
C ALA A 857 25.74 7.27 -68.76
N GLY A 858 24.87 6.51 -68.10
CA GLY A 858 24.70 5.08 -68.36
C GLY A 858 23.99 4.85 -69.69
N ALA A 859 23.03 3.93 -69.71
CA ALA A 859 22.18 3.74 -70.88
C ALA A 859 21.03 4.76 -70.83
N LEU A 860 20.88 5.58 -71.88
CA LEU A 860 19.76 6.51 -72.01
C LEU A 860 18.89 6.13 -73.21
N ALA A 861 17.58 6.06 -73.01
CA ALA A 861 16.60 5.82 -74.05
C ALA A 861 15.45 6.81 -73.91
N ALA A 862 15.07 7.46 -75.00
CA ALA A 862 14.00 8.44 -75.05
C ALA A 862 13.20 8.23 -76.34
N ASP A 863 11.87 8.22 -76.29
CA ASP A 863 11.05 8.28 -77.51
C ASP A 863 11.10 9.69 -78.15
N GLY A 864 11.44 10.71 -77.37
CA GLY A 864 11.77 12.06 -77.85
C GLY A 864 13.27 12.26 -78.10
N SER A 865 13.76 13.48 -77.82
CA SER A 865 15.17 13.84 -78.03
C SER A 865 16.01 13.58 -76.78
N ILE A 866 17.31 13.35 -76.95
CA ILE A 866 18.31 13.32 -75.86
C ILE A 866 19.28 14.49 -76.07
N GLY A 867 19.30 15.45 -75.14
CA GLY A 867 20.22 16.58 -75.10
C GLY A 867 21.10 16.55 -73.85
N LEU A 868 22.42 16.43 -74.02
CA LEU A 868 23.38 16.43 -72.91
C LEU A 868 24.41 17.54 -73.12
N THR A 869 24.61 18.40 -72.12
CA THR A 869 25.57 19.52 -72.19
C THR A 869 26.47 19.55 -70.94
N ALA A 870 27.74 19.25 -71.09
CA ALA A 870 28.77 19.50 -70.08
C ALA A 870 29.55 20.76 -70.47
N THR A 871 29.36 21.86 -69.74
CA THR A 871 30.04 23.13 -70.04
C THR A 871 31.51 23.08 -69.58
N VAL A 872 31.74 22.70 -68.33
CA VAL A 872 33.09 22.51 -67.75
C VAL A 872 33.19 21.13 -67.10
N GLY A 873 33.56 20.14 -67.90
CA GLY A 873 33.72 18.74 -67.51
C GLY A 873 33.62 17.82 -68.72
N ASN A 874 33.87 16.53 -68.51
CA ASN A 874 33.73 15.52 -69.54
C ASN A 874 32.27 15.04 -69.65
N LEU A 875 31.91 14.54 -70.83
CA LEU A 875 30.67 13.83 -71.07
C LEU A 875 31.02 12.42 -71.51
N ASP A 876 30.84 11.46 -70.61
CA ASP A 876 31.00 10.04 -70.88
C ASP A 876 29.63 9.36 -70.95
N ALA A 877 29.39 8.59 -72.01
CA ALA A 877 28.15 7.84 -72.17
C ALA A 877 28.38 6.40 -72.65
N THR A 878 27.43 5.51 -72.32
CA THR A 878 27.43 4.13 -72.84
C THR A 878 26.59 4.01 -74.10
N THR A 879 25.30 3.68 -74.00
CA THR A 879 24.37 3.54 -75.13
C THR A 879 23.29 4.61 -75.06
N LEU A 880 23.06 5.35 -76.14
CA LEU A 880 22.04 6.39 -76.24
C LEU A 880 21.10 6.10 -77.41
N THR A 881 19.80 6.10 -77.16
CA THR A 881 18.76 5.89 -78.18
C THR A 881 17.70 6.98 -78.06
N ALA A 882 17.63 7.88 -79.04
CA ALA A 882 16.60 8.91 -79.15
C ALA A 882 15.61 8.55 -80.27
N GLY A 883 14.32 8.76 -80.05
CA GLY A 883 13.30 8.59 -81.07
C GLY A 883 13.24 9.75 -82.06
N THR A 884 13.77 10.92 -81.69
CA THR A 884 14.00 12.06 -82.59
C THR A 884 15.50 12.38 -82.65
N ASP A 885 15.98 13.41 -81.94
CA ASP A 885 17.35 13.92 -82.06
C ASP A 885 18.24 13.53 -80.89
N LEU A 886 19.53 13.36 -81.16
CA LEU A 886 20.57 13.23 -80.15
C LEU A 886 21.55 14.40 -80.25
N SER A 887 21.67 15.22 -79.21
CA SER A 887 22.58 16.37 -79.16
C SER A 887 23.50 16.29 -77.94
N LEU A 888 24.80 16.09 -78.17
CA LEU A 888 25.81 15.96 -77.11
C LEU A 888 26.84 17.08 -77.23
N THR A 889 27.04 17.86 -76.18
CA THR A 889 27.99 18.98 -76.16
C THR A 889 28.89 18.92 -74.92
N ALA A 890 30.19 18.74 -75.11
CA ALA A 890 31.24 18.92 -74.10
C ALA A 890 32.05 20.18 -74.45
N THR A 891 31.70 21.33 -73.86
CA THR A 891 32.24 22.63 -74.32
C THR A 891 33.74 22.75 -74.05
N ALA A 892 34.17 22.46 -72.81
CA ALA A 892 35.57 22.56 -72.37
C ALA A 892 36.26 21.19 -72.15
N GLY A 893 35.51 20.08 -72.11
CA GLY A 893 36.03 18.73 -71.86
C GLY A 893 35.90 17.80 -73.06
N ASP A 894 36.14 16.52 -72.81
CA ASP A 894 36.04 15.43 -73.80
C ASP A 894 34.64 14.82 -73.85
N LEU A 895 34.29 14.24 -75.01
CA LEU A 895 33.09 13.45 -75.24
C LEU A 895 33.50 11.98 -75.49
N GLY A 896 33.32 11.12 -74.48
CA GLY A 896 33.64 9.69 -74.55
C GLY A 896 32.41 8.81 -74.68
N ILE A 897 32.24 8.12 -75.80
CA ILE A 897 31.11 7.22 -76.02
C ILE A 897 31.62 5.79 -76.13
N THR A 898 31.24 4.93 -75.19
CA THR A 898 31.71 3.53 -75.16
C THR A 898 30.77 2.54 -75.85
N GLY A 899 29.49 2.86 -75.98
CA GLY A 899 28.46 2.02 -76.61
C GLY A 899 27.88 2.64 -77.88
N ALA A 900 26.66 2.25 -78.24
CA ALA A 900 26.03 2.66 -79.50
C ALA A 900 25.21 3.96 -79.35
N LEU A 901 25.15 4.76 -80.42
CA LEU A 901 24.29 5.93 -80.55
C LEU A 901 23.25 5.68 -81.65
N SER A 902 21.99 5.97 -81.37
CA SER A 902 20.90 5.88 -82.35
C SER A 902 19.95 7.06 -82.19
N ALA A 903 19.54 7.66 -83.30
CA ALA A 903 18.53 8.71 -83.33
C ALA A 903 17.51 8.42 -84.44
N GLY A 904 16.25 8.80 -84.23
CA GLY A 904 15.23 8.73 -85.27
C GLY A 904 15.50 9.70 -86.41
N ASP A 905 16.01 10.88 -86.06
CA ASP A 905 16.34 12.00 -86.92
C ASP A 905 17.84 12.28 -86.85
N ASP A 906 18.29 13.33 -86.17
CA ASP A 906 19.67 13.81 -86.24
C ASP A 906 20.53 13.37 -85.05
N ILE A 907 21.84 13.21 -85.28
CA ILE A 907 22.87 13.10 -84.24
C ILE A 907 23.83 14.27 -84.41
N ALA A 908 23.92 15.13 -83.39
CA ALA A 908 24.86 16.24 -83.29
C ALA A 908 25.81 16.05 -82.11
N LEU A 909 27.12 16.00 -82.39
CA LEU A 909 28.18 15.83 -81.40
C LEU A 909 29.13 17.02 -81.44
N SER A 910 29.42 17.61 -80.29
CA SER A 910 30.30 18.77 -80.18
C SER A 910 31.25 18.65 -78.98
N ALA A 911 32.56 18.68 -79.23
CA ALA A 911 33.58 18.82 -78.19
C ALA A 911 34.57 19.93 -78.59
N ALA A 912 34.11 21.19 -78.58
CA ALA A 912 34.78 22.30 -79.24
C ALA A 912 36.26 22.49 -78.82
N ALA A 913 36.57 22.29 -77.54
CA ALA A 913 37.93 22.37 -76.99
C ALA A 913 38.56 21.00 -76.71
N GLY A 914 37.78 19.91 -76.73
CA GLY A 914 38.22 18.55 -76.39
C GLY A 914 38.16 17.58 -77.56
N SER A 915 38.16 16.29 -77.24
CA SER A 915 38.10 15.19 -78.18
C SER A 915 36.74 14.48 -78.16
N ILE A 916 36.35 13.90 -79.30
CA ILE A 916 35.24 12.93 -79.38
C ILE A 916 35.86 11.55 -79.59
N THR A 917 35.51 10.58 -78.74
CA THR A 917 35.88 9.16 -78.90
C THR A 917 34.62 8.32 -79.05
N LEU A 918 34.52 7.54 -80.13
CA LEU A 918 33.38 6.65 -80.41
C LEU A 918 33.81 5.19 -80.38
N GLY A 919 33.26 4.43 -79.42
CA GLY A 919 33.56 3.02 -79.20
C GLY A 919 32.56 2.04 -79.82
N GLY A 920 31.37 2.51 -80.24
CA GLY A 920 30.31 1.68 -80.80
C GLY A 920 29.74 2.20 -82.13
N ASN A 921 28.62 1.62 -82.56
CA ASN A 921 27.92 2.04 -83.78
C ASN A 921 27.16 3.34 -83.55
N VAL A 922 27.11 4.20 -84.57
CA VAL A 922 26.35 5.45 -84.59
C VAL A 922 25.38 5.39 -85.77
N THR A 923 24.07 5.57 -85.52
CA THR A 923 23.03 5.51 -86.57
C THR A 923 22.06 6.69 -86.44
N ALA A 924 22.14 7.64 -87.37
CA ALA A 924 21.16 8.71 -87.51
C ALA A 924 20.09 8.34 -88.56
N GLY A 925 18.86 8.81 -88.41
CA GLY A 925 17.80 8.58 -89.37
C GLY A 925 17.16 7.18 -89.29
N THR A 926 17.01 6.61 -88.09
CA THR A 926 16.32 5.31 -87.93
C THR A 926 14.80 5.41 -88.12
N GLY A 927 14.23 6.59 -87.88
CA GLY A 927 12.80 6.88 -88.02
C GLY A 927 12.44 7.70 -89.26
N ASN A 928 13.41 8.40 -89.84
CA ASN A 928 13.21 9.25 -91.02
C ASN A 928 14.23 8.97 -92.15
N THR A 929 13.98 9.48 -93.36
CA THR A 929 14.88 9.28 -94.51
C THR A 929 15.96 10.36 -94.67
N GLN A 930 16.13 11.27 -93.71
CA GLN A 930 16.99 12.46 -93.83
C GLN A 930 17.79 12.76 -92.55
N GLY A 931 18.06 11.77 -91.71
CA GLY A 931 18.74 11.98 -90.44
C GLY A 931 20.22 12.22 -90.64
N ASP A 932 20.73 13.35 -90.19
CA ASP A 932 22.12 13.77 -90.32
C ASP A 932 22.96 13.32 -89.12
N LEU A 933 24.21 12.92 -89.36
CA LEU A 933 25.23 12.75 -88.34
C LEU A 933 26.26 13.88 -88.46
N THR A 934 26.30 14.79 -87.51
CA THR A 934 27.31 15.85 -87.43
C THR A 934 28.18 15.70 -86.18
N ALA A 935 29.50 15.78 -86.35
CA ALA A 935 30.44 15.75 -85.23
C ALA A 935 31.53 16.80 -85.42
N THR A 936 31.72 17.66 -84.41
CA THR A 936 32.76 18.71 -84.41
C THR A 936 33.56 18.67 -83.12
N ALA A 937 34.88 18.56 -83.20
CA ALA A 937 35.74 18.56 -82.02
C ALA A 937 37.15 19.05 -82.31
N ALA A 938 37.96 19.26 -81.26
CA ALA A 938 39.39 19.46 -81.47
C ALA A 938 40.00 18.21 -82.12
N SER A 939 39.70 17.01 -81.61
CA SER A 939 40.12 15.72 -82.21
C SER A 939 38.95 14.74 -82.26
N LEU A 940 38.88 13.88 -83.29
CA LEU A 940 37.86 12.83 -83.41
C LEU A 940 38.55 11.47 -83.56
N ASP A 941 38.25 10.54 -82.66
CA ASP A 941 38.58 9.11 -82.77
C ASP A 941 37.27 8.33 -82.96
N LEU A 942 37.10 7.75 -84.15
CA LEU A 942 35.86 7.11 -84.57
C LEU A 942 35.81 5.60 -84.24
N GLY A 943 36.89 5.05 -83.66
CA GLY A 943 36.97 3.61 -83.35
C GLY A 943 36.89 2.72 -84.58
N ASN A 944 36.29 1.53 -84.43
CA ASN A 944 36.16 0.50 -85.48
C ASN A 944 34.70 0.11 -85.79
N GLY A 945 33.72 0.91 -85.37
CA GLY A 945 32.28 0.64 -85.52
C GLY A 945 31.70 1.01 -86.89
N THR A 946 30.37 1.15 -86.95
CA THR A 946 29.65 1.67 -88.12
C THR A 946 29.06 3.04 -87.80
N LEU A 947 29.32 4.05 -88.65
CA LEU A 947 28.72 5.38 -88.61
C LEU A 947 27.77 5.48 -89.81
N ALA A 948 26.48 5.42 -89.57
CA ALA A 948 25.45 5.44 -90.59
C ALA A 948 24.52 6.65 -90.41
N ALA A 949 24.17 7.30 -91.50
CA ALA A 949 23.14 8.33 -91.55
C ALA A 949 22.30 8.14 -92.81
N THR A 950 20.99 8.36 -92.73
CA THR A 950 20.13 8.41 -93.94
C THR A 950 20.27 9.75 -94.67
N GLY A 951 20.75 10.80 -93.98
CA GLY A 951 21.16 12.08 -94.54
C GLY A 951 22.68 12.22 -94.67
N LEU A 952 23.19 13.40 -94.34
CA LEU A 952 24.61 13.77 -94.34
C LEU A 952 25.37 13.09 -93.20
N VAL A 953 26.60 12.64 -93.48
CA VAL A 953 27.62 12.43 -92.43
C VAL A 953 28.66 13.55 -92.52
N GLY A 954 28.69 14.45 -91.53
CA GLY A 954 29.59 15.60 -91.44
C GLY A 954 30.52 15.51 -90.24
N LEU A 955 31.81 15.19 -90.46
CA LEU A 955 32.81 15.06 -89.41
C LEU A 955 33.90 16.14 -89.56
N THR A 956 34.12 16.94 -88.51
CA THR A 956 35.07 18.06 -88.54
C THR A 956 36.00 18.05 -87.32
N SER A 957 37.30 17.88 -87.54
CA SER A 957 38.32 18.17 -86.52
C SER A 957 38.88 19.59 -86.70
N THR A 958 38.90 20.39 -85.63
CA THR A 958 39.29 21.80 -85.71
C THR A 958 40.79 22.02 -85.47
N ALA A 959 41.43 21.18 -84.65
CA ALA A 959 42.85 21.34 -84.26
C ALA A 959 43.70 20.06 -84.36
N GLY A 960 43.14 18.92 -83.97
CA GLY A 960 43.75 17.59 -83.97
C GLY A 960 43.32 16.71 -85.14
N SER A 961 43.52 15.40 -85.01
CA SER A 961 43.24 14.44 -86.08
C SER A 961 41.80 13.99 -86.14
N LEU A 962 41.33 13.65 -87.34
CA LEU A 962 40.17 12.78 -87.58
C LEU A 962 40.71 11.37 -87.85
N ALA A 963 40.60 10.47 -86.87
CA ALA A 963 41.17 9.14 -86.90
C ALA A 963 40.09 8.05 -86.88
N GLY A 964 40.33 6.97 -87.62
CA GLY A 964 39.52 5.76 -87.60
C GLY A 964 40.42 4.52 -87.52
N SER A 965 39.91 3.45 -86.94
CA SER A 965 40.59 2.16 -86.86
C SER A 965 40.18 1.21 -87.99
N ALA A 966 40.99 0.18 -88.23
CA ALA A 966 40.68 -0.85 -89.22
C ALA A 966 39.35 -1.54 -88.90
N GLY A 967 38.44 -1.61 -89.88
CA GLY A 967 37.09 -2.15 -89.73
C GLY A 967 35.99 -1.10 -89.59
N LEU A 968 36.34 0.19 -89.42
CA LEU A 968 35.38 1.29 -89.43
C LEU A 968 34.60 1.35 -90.75
N VAL A 969 33.29 1.53 -90.69
CA VAL A 969 32.42 1.74 -91.86
C VAL A 969 31.67 3.05 -91.70
N ILE A 970 31.78 3.95 -92.67
CA ILE A 970 30.99 5.19 -92.71
C ILE A 970 30.03 5.11 -93.89
N THR A 971 28.73 5.25 -93.63
CA THR A 971 27.66 5.16 -94.64
C THR A 971 26.78 6.40 -94.58
N SER A 972 26.68 7.13 -95.69
CA SER A 972 25.61 8.11 -95.91
C SER A 972 24.66 7.56 -96.98
N ASN A 973 23.39 7.45 -96.65
CA ASN A 973 22.34 6.94 -97.54
C ASN A 973 21.36 8.05 -97.95
N SER A 974 21.88 9.19 -98.41
CA SER A 974 21.11 10.38 -98.88
C SER A 974 20.25 10.14 -100.14
N GLY A 975 19.66 8.95 -100.28
CA GLY A 975 18.97 8.45 -101.46
C GLY A 975 17.63 9.12 -101.79
N ASN A 976 17.29 10.27 -101.18
CA ASN A 976 15.99 10.92 -101.40
C ASN A 976 16.02 12.46 -101.36
N ALA A 977 17.01 13.10 -101.98
CA ALA A 977 16.85 14.45 -102.52
C ALA A 977 17.87 14.71 -103.62
N VAL A 978 17.49 14.36 -104.85
CA VAL A 978 18.02 15.01 -106.05
C VAL A 978 17.40 16.41 -106.12
N ASP A 979 17.59 17.23 -105.07
CA ASP A 979 17.36 18.67 -105.18
C ASP A 979 18.63 19.22 -105.85
N ALA A 980 18.45 19.67 -107.08
CA ALA A 980 19.52 19.95 -108.02
C ALA A 980 20.50 21.01 -107.48
N GLY A 981 21.57 20.59 -106.79
CA GLY A 981 22.68 21.48 -106.44
C GLY A 981 23.59 21.09 -105.27
N VAL A 982 23.19 20.21 -104.34
CA VAL A 982 24.00 19.92 -103.14
C VAL A 982 24.38 18.44 -103.07
N VAL A 983 25.49 18.08 -103.71
CA VAL A 983 26.12 16.74 -103.60
C VAL A 983 27.05 16.75 -102.41
N ARG A 984 26.57 16.45 -101.20
CA ARG A 984 27.44 16.10 -100.05
C ARG A 984 26.75 15.06 -99.16
N ALA A 985 26.81 13.79 -99.55
CA ALA A 985 26.45 12.67 -98.70
C ALA A 985 27.44 12.52 -97.52
N LEU A 986 28.73 12.73 -97.79
CA LEU A 986 29.82 12.59 -96.82
C LEU A 986 30.74 13.83 -96.84
N ASN A 987 30.91 14.48 -95.70
CA ASN A 987 31.80 15.64 -95.51
C ASN A 987 32.79 15.37 -94.38
N LEU A 988 34.08 15.25 -94.72
CA LEU A 988 35.16 15.01 -93.78
C LEU A 988 36.14 16.18 -93.84
N SER A 989 36.39 16.83 -92.71
CA SER A 989 37.26 18.01 -92.62
C SER A 989 38.20 17.94 -91.43
N ALA A 990 39.44 18.41 -91.63
CA ALA A 990 40.41 18.65 -90.58
C ALA A 990 41.09 20.01 -90.84
N THR A 991 40.80 21.02 -90.03
CA THR A 991 41.27 22.41 -90.27
C THR A 991 42.65 22.68 -89.67
N GLY A 992 43.06 21.93 -88.64
CA GLY A 992 44.36 22.08 -87.97
C GLY A 992 45.20 20.80 -87.83
N GLY A 993 44.68 19.64 -88.26
CA GLY A 993 45.34 18.34 -88.11
C GLY A 993 45.27 17.46 -89.35
N SER A 994 45.32 16.13 -89.17
CA SER A 994 45.32 15.14 -90.25
C SER A 994 44.06 14.28 -90.25
N ILE A 995 43.67 13.79 -91.44
CA ILE A 995 42.66 12.75 -91.59
C ILE A 995 43.39 11.41 -91.77
N SER A 996 43.15 10.43 -90.89
CA SER A 996 43.77 9.10 -90.91
C SER A 996 42.72 8.00 -90.78
N LEU A 997 42.24 7.49 -91.91
CA LEU A 997 41.15 6.49 -92.02
C LEU A 997 41.67 5.16 -92.60
N ALA A 998 42.80 4.67 -92.08
CA ALA A 998 43.44 3.47 -92.59
C ALA A 998 42.58 2.22 -92.31
N GLY A 999 42.19 1.49 -93.36
CA GLY A 999 41.34 0.31 -93.23
C GLY A 999 39.86 0.62 -92.98
N THR A 1000 39.42 1.85 -93.24
CA THR A 1000 38.02 2.30 -93.17
C THR A 1000 37.31 2.11 -94.51
N THR A 1001 36.04 1.69 -94.49
CA THR A 1001 35.15 1.65 -95.67
C THR A 1001 34.27 2.90 -95.70
N LEU A 1002 34.24 3.62 -96.82
CA LEU A 1002 33.39 4.79 -97.02
C LEU A 1002 32.32 4.47 -98.08
N ASN A 1003 31.05 4.50 -97.69
CA ASN A 1003 29.88 4.35 -98.54
C ASN A 1003 29.13 5.70 -98.53
N GLY A 1004 28.84 6.28 -99.69
CA GLY A 1004 28.15 7.56 -99.79
C GLY A 1004 27.49 7.75 -101.14
#